data_AF-G3UR96-F1
#
_entry.id   AF-G3UR96-F1
#
_cell.length_a   1.000
_cell.length_b   1.000
_cell.length_c   1.000
_cell.angle_alpha   90.00
_cell.angle_beta   90.00
_cell.angle_gamma   90.00
#
_symmetry.space_group_name_H-M   'P 1'
#
loop_
_entity.id
_entity.type
_entity.pdbx_description
1 polymer ?
#
loop_
_entity_poly.entity_id
_entity_poly.type
_entity_poly.pdbx_seq_one_letter_code
_entity_poly.pdbx_strand_id
1 'polypeptide(L)'
;MMQLLLLVLPPLLCAATEPLPTPSSDGYLCPLGQFPCGNLSVCLPQALHCNGVDDCDNGADEENCVDTTGWLGVLGDMLAGNTGTEDEADTCCKPPSGLPSPPHHTGPSLPPQHIPSGPAVLEMFPEQCRCWGRAVDCTAQNLSTVPRISPNVTQLDLKRNKIHTLLDNQFTGCWSLRKLAAGPHQTWGTSLFPEDLFLQNNKIRVISPKAFAGLSQLRMLFLSHNRISQLLPHTFEDLNRLEWLILDNNRIARIAPATFSGLRSLYFLYMLNNSLAKIPDGSLCVETPKLSWLILRRNRLRWIQGGVFSGLSRLVELDLSCNGLDELPPSLFHGLVALQQLNISYNPLKEICPSQLESLPQLLSLSLEGLEIPNIHNVTFRGLANLSHIYFKKFQYCSSAPHVRSCKPNTDGISSFEHLLANIILRVFVWVIACITCLGNLCVICMRSCVVTESSAHTMAIKSLCCADGLMGIYLFVIGAFDLKYSGEYNRHAQGWMASVPCQLVGSLAMLSSEVSVLLLTYMTLEKYFSIVFPFSYRRAGRKQTASVLAAIWLLGLSLSIAPLCCKESFGNYYGRNGVCFPLQSELGERPSARGFSTTIYLGLNLAAFITIVFAYTGMFYSIRITTCRTAESSVCPRDVAIAKRFFFIVFTDALCWIPIFLLKLLSLLQVEIPGTITSWVVIFILPINSALNPILYTITTAPFQEKLLSDLAAFCDPEMRPRWLHRAASPRCITALHHRAASPRCITALHHRAAMGHQLTAPTHHQSSCISQ
;
A
#
# COMPACT_ATOMS: atom_id res chain seq x y z
N MET A 1 -16.95 1.04 -36.57
CA MET A 1 -16.23 1.33 -35.30
C MET A 1 -16.24 2.81 -34.95
N MET A 2 -15.79 3.73 -35.81
CA MET A 2 -15.82 5.18 -35.53
C MET A 2 -17.25 5.72 -35.26
N GLN A 3 -18.26 5.24 -36.00
CA GLN A 3 -19.68 5.51 -35.71
C GLN A 3 -20.19 4.87 -34.40
N LEU A 4 -19.53 3.84 -33.87
CA LEU A 4 -19.89 3.25 -32.59
C LEU A 4 -19.34 4.09 -31.42
N LEU A 5 -18.14 4.68 -31.56
CA LEU A 5 -17.64 5.70 -30.63
C LEU A 5 -18.54 6.95 -30.65
N LEU A 6 -18.93 7.43 -31.83
CA LEU A 6 -19.81 8.60 -31.99
C LEU A 6 -21.23 8.42 -31.41
N LEU A 7 -21.68 7.18 -31.22
CA LEU A 7 -22.96 6.89 -30.56
C LEU A 7 -22.85 6.80 -29.02
N VAL A 8 -21.65 6.59 -28.48
CA VAL A 8 -21.42 6.35 -27.05
C VAL A 8 -20.83 7.57 -26.32
N LEU A 9 -20.03 8.42 -27.00
CA LEU A 9 -19.49 9.63 -26.39
C LEU A 9 -20.56 10.70 -26.02
N PRO A 10 -21.56 11.04 -26.86
CA PRO A 10 -22.50 12.12 -26.53
C PRO A 10 -23.33 11.88 -25.27
N PRO A 11 -23.88 10.68 -24.99
CA PRO A 11 -24.55 10.39 -23.72
C PRO A 11 -23.65 10.52 -22.48
N LEU A 12 -22.35 10.22 -22.63
CA LEU A 12 -21.37 10.33 -21.54
C LEU A 12 -20.94 11.78 -21.26
N LEU A 13 -20.92 12.63 -22.28
CA LEU A 13 -20.61 14.07 -22.16
C LEU A 13 -21.82 14.91 -21.71
N CYS A 14 -23.05 14.58 -22.14
CA CYS A 14 -24.27 15.25 -21.65
C CYS A 14 -24.60 14.92 -20.18
N ALA A 15 -24.11 13.81 -19.64
CA ALA A 15 -24.25 13.45 -18.23
C ALA A 15 -23.22 14.16 -17.30
N ALA A 16 -22.52 15.20 -17.80
CA ALA A 16 -21.53 15.97 -17.06
C ALA A 16 -21.99 17.40 -16.69
N THR A 17 -23.27 17.72 -16.91
CA THR A 17 -23.86 19.03 -16.56
C THR A 17 -25.22 18.87 -15.88
N GLU A 18 -25.24 18.33 -14.67
CA GLU A 18 -26.31 18.66 -13.72
C GLU A 18 -25.92 19.95 -12.96
N PRO A 19 -26.83 20.92 -12.80
CA PRO A 19 -26.54 22.12 -12.03
C PRO A 19 -26.41 21.79 -10.54
N LEU A 20 -25.50 22.48 -9.83
CA LEU A 20 -25.34 22.33 -8.39
C LEU A 20 -26.68 22.58 -7.66
N PRO A 21 -27.03 21.79 -6.64
CA PRO A 21 -28.17 22.10 -5.79
C PRO A 21 -27.90 23.41 -5.03
N THR A 22 -28.86 24.33 -5.09
CA THR A 22 -28.81 25.58 -4.30
C THR A 22 -28.88 25.27 -2.80
N PRO A 23 -28.17 26.02 -1.95
CA PRO A 23 -28.12 25.74 -0.51
C PRO A 23 -29.51 25.89 0.11
N SER A 24 -29.89 24.90 0.93
CA SER A 24 -31.08 24.99 1.76
C SER A 24 -30.78 25.87 2.97
N SER A 25 -31.69 26.80 3.26
CA SER A 25 -31.66 27.60 4.47
C SER A 25 -32.06 26.74 5.67
N ASP A 26 -31.08 26.20 6.41
CA ASP A 26 -31.12 26.01 7.87
C ASP A 26 -29.78 25.49 8.42
N GLY A 27 -29.11 26.30 9.25
CA GLY A 27 -28.10 25.92 10.26
C GLY A 27 -26.87 25.07 9.87
N TYR A 28 -25.72 25.73 9.69
CA TYR A 28 -24.35 25.21 9.93
C TYR A 28 -23.96 23.82 9.37
N LEU A 29 -24.65 23.29 8.35
CA LEU A 29 -24.33 21.97 7.77
C LEU A 29 -23.54 22.13 6.46
N CYS A 30 -22.25 21.79 6.50
CA CYS A 30 -21.46 21.68 5.28
C CYS A 30 -21.95 20.52 4.39
N PRO A 31 -21.78 20.63 3.05
CA PRO A 31 -22.06 19.53 2.12
C PRO A 31 -21.31 18.24 2.49
N LEU A 32 -21.89 17.08 2.17
CA LEU A 32 -21.26 15.77 2.40
C LEU A 32 -19.90 15.69 1.69
N GLY A 33 -18.82 15.55 2.47
CA GLY A 33 -17.43 15.57 1.99
C GLY A 33 -16.68 16.87 2.28
N GLN A 34 -17.33 17.85 2.93
CA GLN A 34 -16.72 19.09 3.40
C GLN A 34 -16.89 19.24 4.92
N PHE A 35 -15.93 19.90 5.58
CA PHE A 35 -15.96 20.23 7.00
C PHE A 35 -15.97 21.75 7.21
N PRO A 36 -16.59 22.27 8.28
CA PRO A 36 -16.55 23.70 8.60
C PRO A 36 -15.20 24.08 9.25
N CYS A 37 -14.67 25.26 8.91
CA CYS A 37 -13.49 25.85 9.55
C CYS A 37 -13.78 26.34 10.99
N GLY A 38 -14.15 25.40 11.88
CA GLY A 38 -14.57 25.69 13.24
C GLY A 38 -15.83 26.56 13.27
N ASN A 39 -15.71 27.77 13.83
CA ASN A 39 -16.80 28.74 13.93
C ASN A 39 -16.98 29.62 12.66
N LEU A 40 -16.15 29.45 11.64
CA LEU A 40 -16.28 30.16 10.37
C LEU A 40 -17.37 29.52 9.50
N SER A 41 -18.12 30.32 8.74
CA SER A 41 -19.11 29.85 7.77
C SER A 41 -18.50 29.31 6.47
N VAL A 42 -17.22 28.92 6.50
CA VAL A 42 -16.44 28.41 5.37
C VAL A 42 -16.38 26.89 5.50
N CYS A 43 -16.76 26.19 4.43
CA CYS A 43 -16.66 24.75 4.31
C CYS A 43 -15.49 24.39 3.38
N LEU A 44 -14.55 23.57 3.84
CA LEU A 44 -13.43 23.07 3.05
C LEU A 44 -13.61 21.58 2.73
N PRO A 45 -13.11 21.07 1.59
CA PRO A 45 -13.05 19.64 1.31
C PRO A 45 -12.29 18.87 2.39
N GLN A 46 -12.77 17.68 2.77
CA GLN A 46 -12.13 16.82 3.78
C GLN A 46 -10.68 16.43 3.41
N ALA A 47 -10.27 16.57 2.14
CA ALA A 47 -8.90 16.38 1.68
C ALA A 47 -7.91 17.47 2.15
N LEU A 48 -8.41 18.67 2.49
CA LEU A 48 -7.60 19.77 3.05
C LEU A 48 -7.43 19.67 4.57
N HIS A 49 -8.15 18.75 5.23
CA HIS A 49 -8.00 18.55 6.67
C HIS A 49 -6.71 17.75 6.95
N CYS A 50 -5.82 18.28 7.80
CA CYS A 50 -4.56 17.63 8.17
C CYS A 50 -3.64 17.31 6.97
N ASN A 51 -3.53 18.26 6.04
CA ASN A 51 -2.66 18.20 4.88
C ASN A 51 -1.26 18.83 5.12
N GLY A 52 -1.07 19.56 6.24
CA GLY A 52 0.15 20.29 6.61
C GLY A 52 0.19 21.75 6.16
N VAL A 53 -0.95 22.35 5.80
CA VAL A 53 -1.12 23.71 5.27
C VAL A 53 -2.35 24.34 5.95
N ASP A 54 -2.21 25.56 6.48
CA ASP A 54 -3.36 26.31 7.02
C ASP A 54 -4.23 26.82 5.86
N ASP A 55 -5.26 26.06 5.48
CA ASP A 55 -6.29 26.42 4.49
C ASP A 55 -7.50 27.14 5.15
N CYS A 56 -7.71 27.00 6.47
CA CYS A 56 -8.63 27.84 7.23
C CYS A 56 -7.94 29.09 7.80
N ASP A 57 -8.59 30.27 7.75
CA ASP A 57 -8.08 31.54 8.35
C ASP A 57 -7.75 31.45 9.86
N ASN A 58 -8.23 30.41 10.55
CA ASN A 58 -8.01 30.15 11.97
C ASN A 58 -7.17 28.88 12.26
N GLY A 59 -6.60 28.21 11.24
CA GLY A 59 -5.82 26.97 11.38
C GLY A 59 -6.60 25.76 11.92
N ALA A 60 -7.94 25.82 11.97
CA ALA A 60 -8.79 24.79 12.58
C ALA A 60 -8.77 23.43 11.85
N ASP A 61 -8.19 23.41 10.65
CA ASP A 61 -7.94 22.29 9.75
C ASP A 61 -6.63 21.54 10.03
N GLU A 62 -5.64 22.20 10.63
CA GLU A 62 -4.37 21.59 11.08
C GLU A 62 -4.33 21.31 12.60
N GLU A 63 -5.32 21.80 13.35
CA GLU A 63 -5.47 21.50 14.77
C GLU A 63 -5.89 20.05 15.05
N ASN A 64 -5.13 19.39 15.94
CA ASN A 64 -5.37 18.02 16.45
C ASN A 64 -5.29 16.92 15.37
N CYS A 65 -4.41 17.09 14.38
CA CYS A 65 -4.23 16.14 13.29
C CYS A 65 -3.51 14.83 13.66
N VAL A 66 -2.69 14.87 14.71
CA VAL A 66 -2.04 13.70 15.28
C VAL A 66 -2.94 13.12 16.37
N ASP A 67 -3.25 11.83 16.28
CA ASP A 67 -3.87 11.12 17.39
C ASP A 67 -2.86 11.01 18.54
N THR A 68 -2.98 11.96 19.47
CA THR A 68 -2.22 12.02 20.72
C THR A 68 -2.98 11.33 21.85
N THR A 69 -4.15 10.75 21.56
CA THR A 69 -4.90 9.94 22.53
C THR A 69 -4.23 8.57 22.59
N GLY A 70 -3.37 8.39 23.60
CA GLY A 70 -2.62 7.15 23.84
C GLY A 70 -1.30 7.39 24.56
N TRP A 71 -1.11 6.77 25.73
CA TRP A 71 0.07 6.97 26.60
C TRP A 71 1.40 6.39 26.07
N LEU A 72 1.45 5.98 24.79
CA LEU A 72 2.60 5.35 24.14
C LEU A 72 3.90 6.17 24.23
N GLY A 73 3.81 7.50 24.24
CA GLY A 73 4.97 8.38 24.43
C GLY A 73 5.52 8.43 25.86
N VAL A 74 4.68 8.24 26.89
CA VAL A 74 5.09 8.42 28.29
C VAL A 74 5.52 7.09 28.93
N LEU A 75 4.83 5.99 28.61
CA LEU A 75 5.20 4.67 29.11
C LEU A 75 6.35 4.04 28.30
N GLY A 76 6.54 4.46 27.05
CA GLY A 76 7.67 4.07 26.21
C GLY A 76 9.00 4.32 26.92
N ASP A 77 9.23 5.52 27.43
CA ASP A 77 10.47 5.89 28.12
C ASP A 77 10.66 5.17 29.48
N MET A 78 9.58 4.80 30.17
CA MET A 78 9.68 4.00 31.41
C MET A 78 9.93 2.51 31.15
N LEU A 79 9.40 1.95 30.06
CA LEU A 79 9.62 0.56 29.66
C LEU A 79 10.91 0.36 28.84
N ALA A 80 11.41 1.41 28.18
CA ALA A 80 12.67 1.44 27.43
C ALA A 80 13.93 1.35 28.30
N GLY A 81 13.78 0.91 29.56
CA GLY A 81 14.85 0.41 30.41
C GLY A 81 15.49 -0.89 29.89
N ASN A 82 16.13 -0.80 28.72
CA ASN A 82 17.11 -1.71 28.12
C ASN A 82 16.60 -3.10 27.68
N THR A 83 15.91 -3.20 26.55
CA THR A 83 15.79 -4.44 25.76
C THR A 83 16.28 -4.22 24.33
N GLY A 84 17.58 -4.36 24.12
CA GLY A 84 18.16 -4.57 22.79
C GLY A 84 17.88 -6.00 22.30
N THR A 85 16.68 -6.22 21.78
CA THR A 85 16.30 -7.37 20.93
C THR A 85 15.14 -6.92 20.03
N GLU A 86 15.46 -6.62 18.77
CA GLU A 86 14.47 -6.59 17.69
C GLU A 86 14.04 -8.05 17.42
N ASP A 87 13.00 -8.52 18.12
CA ASP A 87 12.46 -9.87 17.91
C ASP A 87 11.29 -9.87 16.91
N GLU A 88 11.32 -10.79 15.96
CA GLU A 88 10.48 -10.89 14.75
C GLU A 88 8.99 -11.28 14.99
N ALA A 89 8.35 -10.79 16.06
CA ALA A 89 6.99 -11.16 16.47
C ALA A 89 5.88 -10.19 16.01
N ASP A 90 6.20 -9.25 15.12
CA ASP A 90 5.35 -8.09 14.80
C ASP A 90 4.59 -8.18 13.46
N THR A 91 4.30 -9.40 13.01
CA THR A 91 3.65 -9.67 11.71
C THR A 91 2.14 -9.36 11.65
N CYS A 92 1.48 -9.18 12.80
CA CYS A 92 0.00 -9.11 12.86
C CYS A 92 -0.57 -7.70 13.05
N CYS A 93 0.27 -6.70 13.36
CA CYS A 93 -0.20 -5.44 13.95
C CYS A 93 0.85 -4.30 13.76
N LYS A 94 1.60 -4.26 12.64
CA LYS A 94 2.60 -3.22 12.24
C LYS A 94 1.95 -2.16 11.31
N PRO A 95 2.13 -0.84 11.52
CA PRO A 95 1.63 0.19 10.62
C PRO A 95 2.53 0.34 9.36
N PRO A 96 2.00 0.87 8.24
CA PRO A 96 2.79 1.10 7.03
C PRO A 96 3.84 2.19 7.25
N SER A 97 5.10 1.89 6.92
CA SER A 97 6.19 2.86 6.93
C SER A 97 6.02 3.89 5.80
N GLY A 98 5.44 5.04 6.14
CA GLY A 98 5.04 6.06 5.16
C GLY A 98 4.81 7.45 5.75
N LEU A 99 5.60 7.86 6.74
CA LEU A 99 5.71 9.26 7.18
C LEU A 99 7.15 9.74 6.95
N PRO A 100 7.39 10.98 6.48
CA PRO A 100 8.72 11.56 6.49
C PRO A 100 9.18 11.74 7.95
N SER A 101 10.36 11.21 8.27
CA SER A 101 11.02 11.47 9.55
C SER A 101 11.29 12.96 9.70
N PRO A 102 10.92 13.61 10.83
CA PRO A 102 11.35 14.98 11.10
C PRO A 102 12.88 15.05 11.16
N PRO A 103 13.49 16.21 10.82
CA PRO A 103 14.94 16.33 10.79
C PRO A 103 15.55 16.03 12.17
N HIS A 104 16.65 15.27 12.18
CA HIS A 104 17.44 15.01 13.37
C HIS A 104 18.02 16.31 13.94
N HIS A 105 17.31 16.96 14.85
CA HIS A 105 17.90 17.94 15.74
C HIS A 105 18.72 17.20 16.81
N THR A 106 20.03 17.32 16.69
CA THR A 106 21.02 16.81 17.65
C THR A 106 20.88 17.52 18.99
N GLY A 107 20.04 16.98 19.87
CA GLY A 107 20.02 17.33 21.28
C GLY A 107 21.30 16.85 22.00
N PRO A 108 21.71 17.51 23.08
CA PRO A 108 22.99 17.22 23.73
C PRO A 108 22.99 15.84 24.39
N SER A 109 24.15 15.18 24.36
CA SER A 109 24.41 13.94 25.09
C SER A 109 24.14 14.12 26.59
N LEU A 110 23.14 13.43 27.14
CA LEU A 110 22.99 13.37 28.59
C LEU A 110 24.20 12.65 29.22
N PRO A 111 24.67 13.11 30.40
CA PRO A 111 25.74 12.44 31.13
C PRO A 111 25.26 11.09 31.70
N PRO A 112 26.18 10.18 32.06
CA PRO A 112 25.82 8.94 32.73
C PRO A 112 25.04 9.26 34.02
N GLN A 113 23.98 8.49 34.28
CA GLN A 113 23.14 8.65 35.47
C GLN A 113 23.96 8.43 36.75
N HIS A 114 24.37 9.53 37.38
CA HIS A 114 25.00 9.51 38.69
C HIS A 114 23.94 9.26 39.77
N ILE A 115 23.88 8.03 40.26
CA ILE A 115 23.05 7.67 41.43
C ILE A 115 23.72 8.26 42.69
N PRO A 116 22.99 9.02 43.54
CA PRO A 116 23.56 9.59 44.75
C PRO A 116 23.80 8.52 45.81
N SER A 117 25.04 8.42 46.30
CA SER A 117 25.45 7.48 47.35
C SER A 117 25.07 7.98 48.75
N GLY A 118 23.83 7.70 49.17
CA GLY A 118 23.38 7.88 50.56
C GLY A 118 23.48 6.58 51.37
N PRO A 119 23.68 6.63 52.71
CA PRO A 119 23.75 5.45 53.56
C PRO A 119 22.41 4.69 53.62
N ALA A 120 22.46 3.37 53.69
CA ALA A 120 21.29 2.50 53.82
C ALA A 120 20.64 2.62 55.21
N VAL A 121 19.29 2.63 55.25
CA VAL A 121 18.49 2.79 56.49
C VAL A 121 17.70 1.50 56.82
N LEU A 122 18.03 0.38 56.16
CA LEU A 122 17.34 -0.91 56.32
C LEU A 122 18.21 -1.92 57.06
N GLU A 123 17.63 -2.59 58.05
CA GLU A 123 18.31 -3.57 58.91
C GLU A 123 18.56 -4.94 58.24
N MET A 124 17.84 -5.25 57.16
CA MET A 124 17.92 -6.56 56.50
C MET A 124 17.60 -6.47 55.00
N PHE A 125 18.58 -6.76 54.16
CA PHE A 125 18.47 -6.98 52.72
C PHE A 125 19.61 -7.91 52.24
N PRO A 126 19.50 -8.60 51.09
CA PRO A 126 20.56 -9.47 50.60
C PRO A 126 21.79 -8.70 50.11
N GLU A 127 23.02 -9.16 50.42
CA GLU A 127 24.26 -8.50 49.99
C GLU A 127 24.42 -8.34 48.47
N GLN A 128 23.83 -9.26 47.70
CA GLN A 128 23.78 -9.20 46.23
C GLN A 128 22.82 -8.12 45.68
N CYS A 129 22.02 -7.47 46.53
CA CYS A 129 21.12 -6.39 46.16
C CYS A 129 21.65 -5.03 46.62
N ARG A 130 21.35 -3.98 45.86
CA ARG A 130 21.70 -2.59 46.21
C ARG A 130 20.58 -1.96 47.03
N CYS A 131 20.92 -1.27 48.11
CA CYS A 131 19.98 -0.54 48.96
C CYS A 131 20.29 0.96 48.92
N TRP A 132 19.27 1.79 48.78
CA TRP A 132 19.37 3.25 48.69
C TRP A 132 18.18 3.90 49.40
N GLY A 133 18.43 4.46 50.59
CA GLY A 133 17.37 4.92 51.50
C GLY A 133 16.45 3.78 51.94
N ARG A 134 15.27 3.69 51.31
CA ARG A 134 14.24 2.64 51.49
C ARG A 134 13.90 1.87 50.21
N ALA A 135 14.59 2.16 49.10
CA ALA A 135 14.48 1.40 47.87
C ALA A 135 15.51 0.25 47.85
N VAL A 136 15.13 -0.89 47.29
CA VAL A 136 15.97 -2.09 47.16
C VAL A 136 15.95 -2.57 45.72
N ASP A 137 17.13 -2.66 45.11
CA ASP A 137 17.34 -3.14 43.74
C ASP A 137 18.09 -4.49 43.74
N CYS A 138 17.37 -5.54 43.36
CA CYS A 138 17.85 -6.90 43.17
C CYS A 138 17.84 -7.31 41.67
N THR A 139 17.95 -6.35 40.75
CA THR A 139 17.94 -6.62 39.30
C THR A 139 19.01 -7.62 38.87
N ALA A 140 18.62 -8.61 38.08
CA ALA A 140 19.51 -9.57 37.43
C ALA A 140 20.42 -10.41 38.36
N GLN A 141 20.08 -10.54 39.64
CA GLN A 141 20.83 -11.32 40.65
C GLN A 141 20.57 -12.84 40.60
N ASN A 142 20.04 -13.36 39.49
CA ASN A 142 19.82 -14.80 39.26
C ASN A 142 18.92 -15.49 40.33
N LEU A 143 18.10 -14.72 41.05
CA LEU A 143 17.29 -15.20 42.19
C LEU A 143 16.21 -16.19 41.74
N SER A 144 16.06 -17.31 42.45
CA SER A 144 15.04 -18.33 42.16
C SER A 144 13.75 -18.18 42.99
N THR A 145 13.81 -17.39 44.07
CA THR A 145 12.71 -17.07 44.99
C THR A 145 12.82 -15.62 45.43
N VAL A 146 11.71 -15.05 45.94
CA VAL A 146 11.74 -13.74 46.61
C VAL A 146 12.61 -13.83 47.87
N PRO A 147 13.59 -12.93 48.09
CA PRO A 147 14.40 -12.90 49.29
C PRO A 147 13.65 -12.28 50.48
N ARG A 148 14.08 -12.56 51.71
CA ARG A 148 13.57 -11.88 52.92
C ARG A 148 14.15 -10.47 53.02
N ILE A 149 13.30 -9.47 53.23
CA ILE A 149 13.68 -8.05 53.24
C ILE A 149 13.01 -7.35 54.44
N SER A 150 13.60 -6.25 54.92
CA SER A 150 13.10 -5.41 56.01
C SER A 150 11.69 -4.82 55.74
N PRO A 151 10.84 -4.66 56.78
CA PRO A 151 9.46 -4.20 56.65
C PRO A 151 9.28 -2.74 56.16
N ASN A 152 10.32 -1.91 56.15
CA ASN A 152 10.21 -0.47 55.84
C ASN A 152 10.67 -0.09 54.42
N VAL A 153 10.62 -1.03 53.47
CA VAL A 153 10.87 -0.77 52.04
C VAL A 153 9.74 0.04 51.42
N THR A 154 10.09 0.98 50.53
CA THR A 154 9.13 1.75 49.72
C THR A 154 9.09 1.27 48.26
N GLN A 155 10.21 0.83 47.70
CA GLN A 155 10.32 0.35 46.32
C GLN A 155 11.15 -0.93 46.28
N LEU A 156 10.65 -1.96 45.59
CA LEU A 156 11.34 -3.24 45.46
C LEU A 156 11.47 -3.65 43.99
N ASP A 157 12.70 -3.72 43.51
CA ASP A 157 13.01 -4.21 42.17
C ASP A 157 13.60 -5.62 42.20
N LEU A 158 12.89 -6.57 41.59
CA LEU A 158 13.25 -7.98 41.44
C LEU A 158 13.27 -8.40 39.96
N LYS A 159 13.38 -7.44 39.02
CA LYS A 159 13.33 -7.73 37.57
C LYS A 159 14.51 -8.57 37.07
N ARG A 160 14.30 -9.28 35.96
CA ARG A 160 15.33 -10.10 35.26
C ARG A 160 15.93 -11.24 36.10
N ASN A 161 15.15 -11.79 37.04
CA ASN A 161 15.55 -12.94 37.86
C ASN A 161 14.97 -14.26 37.31
N LYS A 162 15.05 -15.35 38.08
CA LYS A 162 14.53 -16.68 37.74
C LYS A 162 13.40 -17.11 38.69
N ILE A 163 12.69 -16.15 39.29
CA ILE A 163 11.62 -16.43 40.27
C ILE A 163 10.50 -17.25 39.61
N HIS A 164 10.10 -18.35 40.24
CA HIS A 164 9.17 -19.34 39.66
C HIS A 164 7.75 -19.30 40.23
N THR A 165 7.60 -18.93 41.50
CA THR A 165 6.34 -18.94 42.25
C THR A 165 6.34 -17.79 43.24
N LEU A 166 5.19 -17.13 43.42
CA LEU A 166 4.96 -16.16 44.49
C LEU A 166 4.13 -16.85 45.59
N LEU A 167 4.71 -16.98 46.79
CA LEU A 167 4.13 -17.69 47.93
C LEU A 167 3.33 -16.76 48.84
N ASP A 168 2.37 -17.35 49.57
CA ASP A 168 1.54 -16.61 50.53
C ASP A 168 2.37 -15.88 51.59
N ASN A 169 1.96 -14.66 51.92
CA ASN A 169 2.53 -13.81 52.97
C ASN A 169 4.04 -13.48 52.81
N GLN A 170 4.65 -13.73 51.65
CA GLN A 170 6.10 -13.53 51.44
C GLN A 170 6.55 -12.06 51.52
N PHE A 171 5.65 -11.10 51.29
CA PHE A 171 5.88 -9.66 51.43
C PHE A 171 5.24 -9.07 52.69
N THR A 172 4.65 -9.90 53.57
CA THR A 172 3.94 -9.40 54.75
C THR A 172 4.91 -8.70 55.71
N GLY A 173 4.53 -7.50 56.15
CA GLY A 173 5.37 -6.61 56.93
C GLY A 173 6.08 -5.55 56.10
N CYS A 174 6.41 -5.80 54.82
CA CYS A 174 6.87 -4.73 53.93
C CYS A 174 5.79 -3.64 53.77
N TRP A 175 6.21 -2.39 53.59
CA TRP A 175 5.35 -1.19 53.58
C TRP A 175 4.57 -0.96 54.90
N SER A 176 5.14 -1.35 56.05
CA SER A 176 4.56 -1.08 57.37
C SER A 176 4.68 0.39 57.79
N LEU A 177 3.55 1.00 58.16
CA LEU A 177 3.44 2.44 58.41
C LEU A 177 4.07 2.86 59.76
N ARG A 178 5.21 3.57 59.71
CA ARG A 178 5.57 4.54 60.76
C ARG A 178 5.84 5.91 60.13
N LYS A 179 4.81 6.77 60.21
CA LYS A 179 4.80 8.15 59.71
C LYS A 179 5.73 9.03 60.57
N LEU A 180 7.04 8.98 60.30
CA LEU A 180 8.00 9.91 60.88
C LEU A 180 7.82 11.29 60.23
N ALA A 181 7.58 12.30 61.06
CA ALA A 181 7.26 13.65 60.62
C ALA A 181 8.42 14.31 59.86
N ALA A 182 8.09 15.13 58.87
CA ALA A 182 9.07 15.89 58.10
C ALA A 182 9.75 16.96 58.97
N GLY A 183 11.07 17.08 58.84
CA GLY A 183 11.83 18.24 59.32
C GLY A 183 11.74 19.40 58.31
N PRO A 184 11.64 20.67 58.75
CA PRO A 184 11.43 21.79 57.84
C PRO A 184 12.76 22.37 57.34
N HIS A 185 13.35 21.79 56.29
CA HIS A 185 14.18 22.50 55.30
C HIS A 185 14.73 21.54 54.23
N GLN A 186 14.07 21.45 53.07
CA GLN A 186 14.74 21.36 51.78
C GLN A 186 13.75 21.62 50.63
N THR A 187 14.08 22.61 49.82
CA THR A 187 13.57 22.77 48.46
C THR A 187 14.18 21.70 47.54
N TRP A 188 13.81 21.72 46.26
CA TRP A 188 14.14 20.75 45.19
C TRP A 188 13.18 19.54 45.16
N GLY A 189 12.42 19.44 44.08
CA GLY A 189 11.28 18.53 43.98
C GLY A 189 11.66 17.10 43.61
N THR A 190 11.70 16.20 44.60
CA THR A 190 11.62 14.73 44.40
C THR A 190 10.98 14.04 45.62
N SER A 191 9.68 14.28 45.83
CA SER A 191 8.83 13.38 46.65
C SER A 191 8.26 12.25 45.78
N LEU A 192 9.14 11.59 45.02
CA LEU A 192 8.77 10.86 43.80
C LEU A 192 9.13 9.36 43.86
N PHE A 193 8.96 8.76 45.04
CA PHE A 193 9.10 7.32 45.25
C PHE A 193 7.73 6.73 45.58
N PRO A 194 6.92 6.38 44.56
CA PRO A 194 5.70 5.62 44.76
C PRO A 194 5.99 4.20 45.27
N GLU A 195 4.94 3.54 45.75
CA GLU A 195 5.05 2.24 46.40
C GLU A 195 4.97 1.14 45.33
N ASP A 196 6.13 0.77 44.81
CA ASP A 196 6.25 0.01 43.57
C ASP A 196 6.89 -1.37 43.77
N LEU A 197 6.36 -2.36 43.06
CA LEU A 197 6.89 -3.72 43.01
C LEU A 197 7.14 -4.15 41.56
N PHE A 198 8.43 -4.30 41.21
CA PHE A 198 8.89 -4.70 39.88
C PHE A 198 9.29 -6.18 39.87
N LEU A 199 8.50 -7.02 39.19
CA LEU A 199 8.68 -8.48 39.06
C LEU A 199 8.80 -8.93 37.60
N GLN A 200 8.96 -7.99 36.66
CA GLN A 200 9.02 -8.27 35.22
C GLN A 200 10.26 -9.07 34.79
N ASN A 201 10.16 -9.74 33.64
CA ASN A 201 11.22 -10.59 33.06
C ASN A 201 11.67 -11.72 34.01
N ASN A 202 10.73 -12.37 34.70
CA ASN A 202 10.97 -13.52 35.58
C ASN A 202 10.42 -14.82 34.95
N LYS A 203 10.26 -15.88 35.74
CA LYS A 203 9.72 -17.18 35.30
C LYS A 203 8.47 -17.58 36.09
N ILE A 204 7.74 -16.60 36.64
CA ILE A 204 6.62 -16.81 37.56
C ILE A 204 5.50 -17.55 36.82
N ARG A 205 5.10 -18.71 37.32
CA ARG A 205 4.00 -19.53 36.78
C ARG A 205 2.74 -19.45 37.62
N VAL A 206 2.91 -19.39 38.94
CA VAL A 206 1.84 -19.46 39.93
C VAL A 206 2.00 -18.30 40.92
N ILE A 207 0.90 -17.64 41.19
CA ILE A 207 0.74 -16.64 42.26
C ILE A 207 -0.28 -17.24 43.23
N SER A 208 0.11 -17.45 44.49
CA SER A 208 -0.85 -17.90 45.51
C SER A 208 -1.79 -16.76 45.92
N PRO A 209 -3.03 -17.04 46.37
CA PRO A 209 -4.03 -15.98 46.63
C PRO A 209 -3.61 -14.93 47.66
N LYS A 210 -2.74 -15.27 48.63
CA LYS A 210 -2.22 -14.33 49.63
C LYS A 210 -0.79 -13.91 49.35
N ALA A 211 -0.31 -14.06 48.12
CA ALA A 211 1.04 -13.68 47.73
C ALA A 211 1.34 -12.19 47.92
N PHE A 212 0.31 -11.33 47.81
CA PHE A 212 0.38 -9.88 48.00
C PHE A 212 -0.30 -9.41 49.30
N ALA A 213 -0.52 -10.31 50.26
CA ALA A 213 -1.22 -9.97 51.50
C ALA A 213 -0.44 -8.96 52.36
N GLY A 214 -1.15 -7.95 52.87
CA GLY A 214 -0.63 -6.82 53.63
C GLY A 214 -0.17 -5.62 52.79
N LEU A 215 -0.09 -5.72 51.47
CA LEU A 215 0.44 -4.68 50.57
C LEU A 215 -0.53 -3.51 50.28
N SER A 216 -1.25 -3.07 51.32
CA SER A 216 -2.36 -2.10 51.24
C SER A 216 -2.01 -0.70 50.73
N GLN A 217 -0.72 -0.37 50.68
CA GLN A 217 -0.21 0.94 50.31
C GLN A 217 0.39 0.97 48.88
N LEU A 218 0.62 -0.20 48.27
CA LEU A 218 1.22 -0.40 46.95
C LEU A 218 0.40 0.33 45.85
N ARG A 219 1.10 1.00 44.92
CA ARG A 219 0.50 1.75 43.80
C ARG A 219 0.75 1.14 42.44
N MET A 220 1.94 0.59 42.19
CA MET A 220 2.28 0.01 40.88
C MET A 220 2.82 -1.42 41.02
N LEU A 221 2.26 -2.34 40.23
CA LEU A 221 2.64 -3.75 40.22
C LEU A 221 2.96 -4.20 38.78
N PHE A 222 4.25 -4.48 38.53
CA PHE A 222 4.73 -4.92 37.22
C PHE A 222 5.03 -6.43 37.25
N LEU A 223 4.23 -7.20 36.52
CA LEU A 223 4.33 -8.66 36.39
C LEU A 223 4.56 -9.12 34.94
N SER A 224 4.92 -8.20 34.05
CA SER A 224 5.07 -8.48 32.60
C SER A 224 6.21 -9.45 32.27
N HIS A 225 6.12 -10.08 31.09
CA HIS A 225 7.12 -11.07 30.60
C HIS A 225 7.41 -12.20 31.61
N ASN A 226 6.34 -12.74 32.19
CA ASN A 226 6.40 -13.91 33.06
C ASN A 226 5.74 -15.13 32.35
N ARG A 227 5.30 -16.13 33.11
CA ARG A 227 4.70 -17.37 32.59
C ARG A 227 3.39 -17.70 33.32
N ILE A 228 2.71 -16.68 33.86
CA ILE A 228 1.49 -16.81 34.66
C ILE A 228 0.40 -17.38 33.75
N SER A 229 -0.23 -18.49 34.15
CA SER A 229 -1.24 -19.18 33.33
C SER A 229 -2.69 -18.91 33.74
N GLN A 230 -2.90 -18.52 35.01
CA GLN A 230 -4.22 -18.25 35.59
C GLN A 230 -4.08 -17.27 36.75
N LEU A 231 -5.13 -16.50 37.02
CA LEU A 231 -5.27 -15.69 38.22
C LEU A 231 -6.40 -16.26 39.08
N LEU A 232 -6.17 -16.36 40.39
CA LEU A 232 -7.09 -16.96 41.36
C LEU A 232 -7.97 -15.88 42.01
N PRO A 233 -9.16 -16.25 42.54
CA PRO A 233 -10.00 -15.31 43.30
C PRO A 233 -9.22 -14.65 44.44
N HIS A 234 -9.53 -13.39 44.74
CA HIS A 234 -8.95 -12.62 45.85
C HIS A 234 -7.42 -12.41 45.81
N THR A 235 -6.72 -12.73 44.71
CA THR A 235 -5.25 -12.59 44.58
C THR A 235 -4.75 -11.16 44.88
N PHE A 236 -5.59 -10.15 44.65
CA PHE A 236 -5.26 -8.74 44.82
C PHE A 236 -6.08 -8.03 45.92
N GLU A 237 -6.74 -8.78 46.80
CA GLU A 237 -7.77 -8.26 47.74
C GLU A 237 -7.29 -7.12 48.67
N ASP A 238 -6.04 -7.20 49.16
CA ASP A 238 -5.48 -6.17 50.04
C ASP A 238 -5.04 -4.89 49.28
N LEU A 239 -4.89 -4.93 47.95
CA LEU A 239 -4.24 -3.89 47.12
C LEU A 239 -5.15 -2.66 46.84
N ASN A 240 -5.77 -2.12 47.89
CA ASN A 240 -6.81 -1.08 47.83
C ASN A 240 -6.33 0.27 47.25
N ARG A 241 -5.02 0.51 47.19
CA ARG A 241 -4.39 1.71 46.61
C ARG A 241 -3.67 1.47 45.28
N LEU A 242 -3.73 0.26 44.73
CA LEU A 242 -3.10 -0.02 43.44
C LEU A 242 -3.75 0.81 42.35
N GLU A 243 -2.95 1.57 41.63
CA GLU A 243 -3.34 2.44 40.51
C GLU A 243 -2.99 1.76 39.17
N TRP A 244 -1.87 1.02 39.12
CA TRP A 244 -1.35 0.35 37.92
C TRP A 244 -1.13 -1.15 38.13
N LEU A 245 -1.72 -1.98 37.25
CA LEU A 245 -1.49 -3.43 37.19
C LEU A 245 -1.07 -3.85 35.78
N ILE A 246 0.19 -4.26 35.62
CA ILE A 246 0.78 -4.61 34.32
C ILE A 246 1.08 -6.12 34.26
N LEU A 247 0.33 -6.86 33.44
CA LEU A 247 0.37 -8.33 33.30
C LEU A 247 0.76 -8.79 31.88
N ASP A 248 1.31 -7.89 31.07
CA ASP A 248 1.62 -8.12 29.65
C ASP A 248 2.58 -9.28 29.39
N ASN A 249 2.50 -9.87 28.19
CA ASN A 249 3.42 -10.92 27.74
C ASN A 249 3.49 -12.12 28.72
N ASN A 250 2.33 -12.55 29.21
CA ASN A 250 2.16 -13.74 30.06
C ASN A 250 1.45 -14.86 29.28
N ARG A 251 0.86 -15.84 29.98
CA ARG A 251 0.11 -16.95 29.38
C ARG A 251 -1.28 -17.09 30.00
N ILE A 252 -1.83 -15.99 30.51
CA ILE A 252 -3.08 -15.98 31.29
C ILE A 252 -4.20 -16.42 30.35
N ALA A 253 -4.74 -17.61 30.61
CA ALA A 253 -5.84 -18.19 29.84
C ALA A 253 -7.20 -18.03 30.52
N ARG A 254 -7.18 -17.87 31.86
CA ARG A 254 -8.37 -17.78 32.72
C ARG A 254 -8.14 -16.75 33.83
N ILE A 255 -9.16 -15.91 34.03
CA ILE A 255 -9.34 -15.06 35.21
C ILE A 255 -10.54 -15.64 35.96
N ALA A 256 -10.43 -15.84 37.26
CA ALA A 256 -11.57 -16.31 38.07
C ALA A 256 -12.47 -15.12 38.49
N PRO A 257 -13.76 -15.34 38.80
CA PRO A 257 -14.59 -14.31 39.44
C PRO A 257 -13.94 -13.79 40.74
N ALA A 258 -14.15 -12.51 41.09
CA ALA A 258 -13.55 -11.87 42.26
C ALA A 258 -12.00 -11.86 42.28
N THR A 259 -11.33 -12.02 41.13
CA THR A 259 -9.86 -11.89 41.04
C THR A 259 -9.38 -10.47 41.33
N PHE A 260 -10.12 -9.47 40.83
CA PHE A 260 -9.81 -8.04 40.95
C PHE A 260 -10.54 -7.38 42.14
N SER A 261 -11.29 -8.17 42.93
CA SER A 261 -11.85 -7.71 44.21
C SER A 261 -10.75 -7.04 45.05
N GLY A 262 -11.09 -5.91 45.68
CA GLY A 262 -10.15 -5.08 46.43
C GLY A 262 -9.49 -3.94 45.63
N LEU A 263 -9.45 -4.00 44.29
CA LEU A 263 -8.76 -3.02 43.42
C LEU A 263 -9.54 -1.69 43.22
N ARG A 264 -10.00 -1.10 44.32
CA ARG A 264 -10.84 0.12 44.40
C ARG A 264 -10.19 1.39 43.84
N SER A 265 -8.88 1.40 43.65
CA SER A 265 -8.12 2.54 43.12
C SER A 265 -7.54 2.30 41.73
N LEU A 266 -7.75 1.11 41.14
CA LEU A 266 -7.12 0.74 39.88
C LEU A 266 -7.61 1.63 38.75
N TYR A 267 -6.64 2.12 37.98
CA TYR A 267 -6.82 3.12 36.93
C TYR A 267 -6.29 2.60 35.59
N PHE A 268 -5.15 1.87 35.61
CA PHE A 268 -4.58 1.17 34.46
C PHE A 268 -4.57 -0.36 34.66
N LEU A 269 -5.19 -1.11 33.73
CA LEU A 269 -5.08 -2.56 33.63
C LEU A 269 -4.55 -2.97 32.24
N TYR A 270 -3.32 -3.49 32.22
CA TYR A 270 -2.65 -3.97 31.01
C TYR A 270 -2.53 -5.49 31.03
N MET A 271 -3.10 -6.16 30.02
CA MET A 271 -3.03 -7.61 29.82
C MET A 271 -2.72 -7.97 28.35
N LEU A 272 -1.90 -7.16 27.68
CA LEU A 272 -1.43 -7.35 26.31
C LEU A 272 -0.79 -8.73 26.12
N ASN A 273 -1.00 -9.35 24.95
CA ASN A 273 -0.29 -10.56 24.51
C ASN A 273 -0.35 -11.69 25.55
N ASN A 274 -1.58 -12.10 25.88
CA ASN A 274 -1.88 -13.19 26.78
C ASN A 274 -2.65 -14.28 26.01
N SER A 275 -3.41 -15.16 26.69
CA SER A 275 -4.20 -16.21 26.03
C SER A 275 -5.65 -16.23 26.51
N LEU A 276 -6.15 -15.07 26.95
CA LEU A 276 -7.46 -14.94 27.59
C LEU A 276 -8.56 -15.28 26.57
N ALA A 277 -9.36 -16.30 26.88
CA ALA A 277 -10.45 -16.75 26.01
C ALA A 277 -11.81 -16.13 26.37
N LYS A 278 -11.97 -15.69 27.63
CA LYS A 278 -13.22 -15.12 28.17
C LYS A 278 -12.89 -14.19 29.36
N ILE A 279 -13.60 -13.06 29.44
CA ILE A 279 -13.63 -12.16 30.61
C ILE A 279 -14.65 -12.72 31.62
N PRO A 280 -14.42 -12.69 32.95
CA PRO A 280 -15.37 -13.19 33.94
C PRO A 280 -16.78 -12.63 33.77
N ASP A 281 -17.80 -13.45 34.07
CA ASP A 281 -19.20 -13.03 34.00
C ASP A 281 -19.53 -12.10 35.18
N GLY A 282 -20.17 -10.97 34.88
CA GLY A 282 -20.43 -9.88 35.84
C GLY A 282 -19.91 -8.53 35.34
N SER A 283 -20.27 -7.44 36.02
CA SER A 283 -19.71 -6.12 35.71
C SER A 283 -18.37 -5.92 36.41
N LEU A 284 -17.33 -5.62 35.61
CA LEU A 284 -16.00 -5.27 36.13
C LEU A 284 -16.02 -4.01 37.01
N CYS A 285 -17.03 -3.13 36.89
CA CYS A 285 -17.16 -1.95 37.73
C CYS A 285 -17.31 -2.29 39.22
N VAL A 286 -17.86 -3.46 39.57
CA VAL A 286 -17.98 -3.91 40.97
C VAL A 286 -16.61 -4.15 41.60
N GLU A 287 -15.64 -4.66 40.83
CA GLU A 287 -14.29 -4.97 41.30
C GLU A 287 -13.34 -3.76 41.11
N THR A 288 -13.43 -3.04 39.98
CA THR A 288 -12.54 -1.94 39.57
C THR A 288 -13.31 -0.67 39.17
N PRO A 289 -13.98 0.05 40.10
CA PRO A 289 -14.87 1.17 39.80
C PRO A 289 -14.17 2.45 39.30
N LYS A 290 -12.85 2.54 39.40
CA LYS A 290 -12.06 3.70 38.95
C LYS A 290 -11.27 3.45 37.67
N LEU A 291 -11.44 2.30 37.03
CA LEU A 291 -10.67 1.89 35.86
C LEU A 291 -10.87 2.89 34.71
N SER A 292 -9.75 3.38 34.16
CA SER A 292 -9.75 4.36 33.08
C SER A 292 -9.06 3.85 31.80
N TRP A 293 -8.14 2.88 31.91
CA TRP A 293 -7.48 2.22 30.79
C TRP A 293 -7.60 0.70 30.90
N LEU A 294 -8.10 0.04 29.85
CA LEU A 294 -8.20 -1.41 29.75
C LEU A 294 -7.62 -1.93 28.44
N ILE A 295 -6.43 -2.55 28.50
CA ILE A 295 -5.71 -3.06 27.33
C ILE A 295 -5.75 -4.59 27.32
N LEU A 296 -6.54 -5.15 26.40
CA LEU A 296 -6.75 -6.60 26.21
C LEU A 296 -6.30 -7.07 24.82
N ARG A 297 -5.51 -6.27 24.10
CA ARG A 297 -4.97 -6.55 22.76
C ARG A 297 -4.12 -7.84 22.71
N ARG A 298 -4.10 -8.51 21.55
CA ARG A 298 -3.37 -9.78 21.32
C ARG A 298 -3.77 -10.86 22.34
N ASN A 299 -5.08 -11.06 22.55
CA ASN A 299 -5.64 -12.17 23.34
C ASN A 299 -6.41 -13.15 22.42
N ARG A 300 -7.26 -14.00 23.00
CA ARG A 300 -8.04 -15.03 22.29
C ARG A 300 -9.54 -14.91 22.56
N LEU A 301 -9.99 -13.69 22.84
CA LEU A 301 -11.40 -13.40 23.10
C LEU A 301 -12.20 -13.65 21.81
N ARG A 302 -13.19 -14.55 21.87
CA ARG A 302 -14.14 -14.79 20.77
C ARG A 302 -15.49 -14.15 20.99
N TRP A 303 -15.89 -14.05 22.25
CA TRP A 303 -17.15 -13.46 22.68
C TRP A 303 -16.93 -12.73 24.01
N ILE A 304 -17.57 -11.57 24.17
CA ILE A 304 -17.65 -10.83 25.43
C ILE A 304 -19.13 -10.76 25.79
N GLN A 305 -19.49 -11.00 27.05
CA GLN A 305 -20.90 -10.86 27.44
C GLN A 305 -21.32 -9.37 27.47
N GLY A 306 -22.55 -9.10 27.03
CA GLY A 306 -23.13 -7.76 27.10
C GLY A 306 -23.17 -7.26 28.55
N GLY A 307 -22.82 -5.99 28.77
CA GLY A 307 -22.82 -5.39 30.10
C GLY A 307 -21.60 -5.68 31.00
N VAL A 308 -20.60 -6.45 30.56
CA VAL A 308 -19.36 -6.69 31.33
C VAL A 308 -18.61 -5.40 31.68
N PHE A 309 -18.65 -4.41 30.77
CA PHE A 309 -18.08 -3.07 30.97
C PHE A 309 -19.10 -2.05 31.51
N SER A 310 -20.35 -2.46 31.78
CA SER A 310 -21.41 -1.54 32.18
C SER A 310 -21.11 -0.91 33.55
N GLY A 311 -21.28 0.40 33.62
CA GLY A 311 -20.98 1.21 34.80
C GLY A 311 -19.52 1.68 34.91
N LEU A 312 -18.61 1.30 33.99
CA LEU A 312 -17.25 1.85 33.93
C LEU A 312 -17.24 3.28 33.36
N SER A 313 -17.92 4.21 34.03
CA SER A 313 -18.14 5.59 33.59
C SER A 313 -16.88 6.46 33.54
N ARG A 314 -15.74 5.93 33.98
CA ARG A 314 -14.42 6.59 33.94
C ARG A 314 -13.47 5.96 32.91
N LEU A 315 -13.91 4.95 32.15
CA LEU A 315 -13.11 4.31 31.10
C LEU A 315 -12.89 5.30 29.96
N VAL A 316 -11.63 5.63 29.67
CA VAL A 316 -11.18 6.55 28.62
C VAL A 316 -10.68 5.76 27.40
N GLU A 317 -9.99 4.65 27.62
CA GLU A 317 -9.35 3.86 26.56
C GLU A 317 -9.65 2.37 26.73
N LEU A 318 -10.15 1.75 25.65
CA LEU A 318 -10.46 0.32 25.56
C LEU A 318 -9.85 -0.28 24.30
N ASP A 319 -8.84 -1.15 24.48
CA ASP A 319 -8.18 -1.86 23.38
C ASP A 319 -8.50 -3.36 23.41
N LEU A 320 -9.29 -3.78 22.42
CA LEU A 320 -9.69 -5.16 22.14
C LEU A 320 -9.05 -5.69 20.84
N SER A 321 -8.05 -5.01 20.29
CA SER A 321 -7.50 -5.32 18.96
C SER A 321 -6.69 -6.61 18.87
N CYS A 322 -6.46 -7.10 17.64
CA CYS A 322 -5.69 -8.33 17.37
C CYS A 322 -6.23 -9.52 18.24
N ASN A 323 -7.56 -9.66 18.34
CA ASN A 323 -8.29 -10.73 19.07
C ASN A 323 -9.04 -11.64 18.07
N GLY A 324 -10.00 -12.45 18.54
CA GLY A 324 -10.82 -13.34 17.72
C GLY A 324 -12.32 -13.06 17.78
N LEU A 325 -12.74 -11.82 18.03
CA LEU A 325 -14.15 -11.45 18.22
C LEU A 325 -14.96 -11.62 16.93
N ASP A 326 -15.96 -12.51 16.96
CA ASP A 326 -16.85 -12.78 15.83
C ASP A 326 -17.98 -11.73 15.71
N GLU A 327 -18.51 -11.27 16.86
CA GLU A 327 -19.65 -10.34 16.99
C GLU A 327 -19.48 -9.41 18.21
N LEU A 328 -20.17 -8.27 18.21
CA LEU A 328 -20.26 -7.33 19.35
C LEU A 328 -21.71 -7.28 19.88
N PRO A 329 -21.98 -7.59 21.16
CA PRO A 329 -23.33 -7.46 21.68
C PRO A 329 -23.77 -5.98 21.80
N PRO A 330 -25.03 -5.63 21.51
CA PRO A 330 -25.51 -4.23 21.53
C PRO A 330 -25.28 -3.49 22.86
N SER A 331 -25.27 -4.20 23.99
CA SER A 331 -25.05 -3.64 25.32
C SER A 331 -23.58 -3.67 25.79
N LEU A 332 -22.62 -3.96 24.90
CA LEU A 332 -21.20 -4.08 25.26
C LEU A 332 -20.63 -2.77 25.82
N PHE A 333 -20.90 -1.66 25.13
CA PHE A 333 -20.35 -0.33 25.42
C PHE A 333 -21.29 0.57 26.25
N HIS A 334 -22.44 0.03 26.66
CA HIS A 334 -23.45 0.81 27.37
C HIS A 334 -22.95 1.27 28.74
N GLY A 335 -22.97 2.59 28.98
CA GLY A 335 -22.48 3.22 30.21
C GLY A 335 -21.03 3.71 30.17
N LEU A 336 -20.32 3.53 29.05
CA LEU A 336 -18.95 4.01 28.83
C LEU A 336 -18.91 5.50 28.42
N VAL A 337 -19.54 6.36 29.23
CA VAL A 337 -19.80 7.78 28.91
C VAL A 337 -18.55 8.65 28.74
N ALA A 338 -17.40 8.21 29.28
CA ALA A 338 -16.11 8.93 29.19
C ALA A 338 -15.15 8.33 28.16
N LEU A 339 -15.57 7.33 27.37
CA LEU A 339 -14.68 6.64 26.44
C LEU A 339 -14.31 7.55 25.27
N GLN A 340 -13.01 7.80 25.14
CA GLN A 340 -12.41 8.61 24.09
C GLN A 340 -11.74 7.76 23.02
N GLN A 341 -11.22 6.59 23.38
CA GLN A 341 -10.53 5.68 22.47
C GLN A 341 -11.15 4.28 22.49
N LEU A 342 -11.47 3.76 21.31
CA LEU A 342 -11.90 2.38 21.12
C LEU A 342 -11.12 1.74 19.97
N ASN A 343 -10.39 0.67 20.29
CA ASN A 343 -9.67 -0.11 19.29
C ASN A 343 -10.25 -1.54 19.23
N ILE A 344 -10.91 -1.86 18.11
CA ILE A 344 -11.45 -3.20 17.82
C ILE A 344 -10.84 -3.82 16.55
N SER A 345 -9.75 -3.23 16.05
CA SER A 345 -9.05 -3.66 14.84
C SER A 345 -8.56 -5.11 14.89
N TYR A 346 -8.36 -5.71 13.71
CA TYR A 346 -7.85 -7.08 13.54
C TYR A 346 -8.66 -8.13 14.32
N ASN A 347 -9.99 -8.04 14.25
CA ASN A 347 -10.94 -9.04 14.70
C ASN A 347 -11.76 -9.57 13.49
N PRO A 348 -12.27 -10.81 13.50
CA PRO A 348 -13.10 -11.37 12.41
C PRO A 348 -14.56 -10.85 12.39
N LEU A 349 -14.79 -9.60 12.80
CA LEU A 349 -16.11 -8.96 12.83
C LEU A 349 -16.69 -8.83 11.41
N LYS A 350 -17.93 -9.32 11.23
CA LYS A 350 -18.63 -9.29 9.93
C LYS A 350 -19.43 -8.01 9.70
N GLU A 351 -20.02 -7.46 10.74
CA GLU A 351 -20.89 -6.28 10.69
C GLU A 351 -20.79 -5.47 11.98
N ILE A 352 -21.11 -4.18 11.87
CA ILE A 352 -21.23 -3.25 12.99
C ILE A 352 -22.58 -2.55 12.86
N CYS A 353 -23.46 -2.75 13.82
CA CYS A 353 -24.78 -2.11 13.87
C CYS A 353 -24.65 -0.69 14.44
N PRO A 354 -25.36 0.32 13.89
CA PRO A 354 -25.29 1.69 14.41
C PRO A 354 -25.57 1.81 15.92
N SER A 355 -26.52 1.02 16.43
CA SER A 355 -26.92 0.98 17.84
C SER A 355 -25.84 0.47 18.80
N GLN A 356 -24.80 -0.23 18.32
CA GLN A 356 -23.66 -0.64 19.15
C GLN A 356 -22.76 0.56 19.50
N LEU A 357 -22.61 1.52 18.57
CA LEU A 357 -21.73 2.68 18.71
C LEU A 357 -22.45 3.95 19.20
N GLU A 358 -23.78 4.01 19.07
CA GLU A 358 -24.62 5.14 19.51
C GLU A 358 -24.44 5.52 20.99
N SER A 359 -24.02 4.57 21.84
CA SER A 359 -23.80 4.80 23.28
C SER A 359 -22.46 5.46 23.66
N LEU A 360 -21.69 5.96 22.69
CA LEU A 360 -20.33 6.50 22.87
C LEU A 360 -20.22 8.02 22.52
N PRO A 361 -20.80 8.92 23.32
CA PRO A 361 -20.93 10.34 22.97
C PRO A 361 -19.64 11.17 23.08
N GLN A 362 -18.55 10.61 23.60
CA GLN A 362 -17.26 11.30 23.82
C GLN A 362 -16.11 10.66 23.03
N LEU A 363 -16.40 9.72 22.14
CA LEU A 363 -15.38 9.00 21.37
C LEU A 363 -14.64 9.97 20.43
N LEU A 364 -13.32 10.02 20.56
CA LEU A 364 -12.39 10.83 19.76
C LEU A 364 -11.68 9.97 18.70
N SER A 365 -11.25 8.76 19.05
CA SER A 365 -10.53 7.85 18.16
C SER A 365 -11.17 6.46 18.11
N LEU A 366 -11.39 5.96 16.89
CA LEU A 366 -11.97 4.64 16.61
C LEU A 366 -11.12 3.88 15.59
N SER A 367 -10.52 2.75 16.01
CA SER A 367 -9.76 1.89 15.11
C SER A 367 -10.51 0.62 14.71
N LEU A 368 -10.74 0.51 13.40
CA LEU A 368 -11.42 -0.55 12.65
C LEU A 368 -10.46 -1.15 11.59
N GLU A 369 -9.15 -1.03 11.76
CA GLU A 369 -8.17 -1.63 10.85
C GLU A 369 -8.34 -3.16 10.76
N GLY A 370 -7.95 -3.75 9.63
CA GLY A 370 -8.06 -5.19 9.39
C GLY A 370 -9.50 -5.72 9.18
N LEU A 371 -10.55 -4.99 9.60
CA LEU A 371 -11.95 -5.37 9.44
C LEU A 371 -12.42 -5.23 7.98
N GLU A 372 -13.16 -6.23 7.47
CA GLU A 372 -13.82 -6.17 6.16
C GLU A 372 -15.33 -6.05 6.35
N ILE A 373 -15.80 -4.80 6.47
CA ILE A 373 -17.22 -4.49 6.67
C ILE A 373 -17.86 -4.31 5.27
N PRO A 374 -18.75 -5.22 4.81
CA PRO A 374 -19.53 -5.02 3.60
C PRO A 374 -20.63 -3.98 3.86
N ASN A 375 -20.97 -3.19 2.84
CA ASN A 375 -22.08 -2.20 2.89
C ASN A 375 -22.02 -1.25 4.10
N ILE A 376 -20.82 -0.76 4.41
CA ILE A 376 -20.64 0.31 5.39
C ILE A 376 -21.37 1.58 4.93
N HIS A 377 -22.10 2.21 5.85
CA HIS A 377 -22.96 3.37 5.57
C HIS A 377 -22.71 4.49 6.58
N ASN A 378 -23.00 5.73 6.18
CA ASN A 378 -22.84 6.92 7.03
C ASN A 378 -23.69 6.89 8.32
N VAL A 379 -24.84 6.20 8.30
CA VAL A 379 -25.69 5.99 9.48
C VAL A 379 -24.93 5.30 10.62
N THR A 380 -23.98 4.41 10.32
CA THR A 380 -23.20 3.66 11.33
C THR A 380 -22.36 4.56 12.23
N PHE A 381 -21.89 5.70 11.72
CA PHE A 381 -21.02 6.63 12.44
C PHE A 381 -21.71 7.94 12.84
N ARG A 382 -22.93 8.20 12.36
CA ARG A 382 -23.65 9.47 12.59
C ARG A 382 -23.88 9.81 14.07
N GLY A 383 -23.94 8.81 14.95
CA GLY A 383 -24.07 9.02 16.40
C GLY A 383 -22.79 9.50 17.10
N LEU A 384 -21.62 9.35 16.46
CA LEU A 384 -20.31 9.65 17.05
C LEU A 384 -19.90 11.12 16.78
N ALA A 385 -20.69 12.07 17.27
CA ALA A 385 -20.55 13.49 16.92
C ALA A 385 -19.20 14.13 17.29
N ASN A 386 -18.43 13.54 18.20
CA ASN A 386 -17.14 14.05 18.67
C ASN A 386 -15.92 13.37 18.03
N LEU A 387 -16.12 12.46 17.06
CA LEU A 387 -15.07 11.60 16.52
C LEU A 387 -14.10 12.38 15.61
N SER A 388 -12.83 12.47 16.03
CA SER A 388 -11.76 13.16 15.28
C SER A 388 -10.89 12.20 14.46
N HIS A 389 -10.65 10.97 14.92
CA HIS A 389 -9.82 9.99 14.22
C HIS A 389 -10.59 8.69 13.93
N ILE A 390 -10.52 8.22 12.70
CA ILE A 390 -11.02 6.89 12.33
C ILE A 390 -10.04 6.14 11.42
N TYR A 391 -9.76 4.89 11.77
CA TYR A 391 -8.84 4.03 11.05
C TYR A 391 -9.60 2.84 10.44
N PHE A 392 -9.54 2.69 9.13
CA PHE A 392 -10.21 1.65 8.37
C PHE A 392 -9.21 0.71 7.68
N LYS A 393 -9.68 -0.46 7.22
CA LYS A 393 -8.89 -1.32 6.32
C LYS A 393 -8.72 -0.74 4.90
N LYS A 394 -9.73 0.00 4.38
CA LYS A 394 -9.79 0.45 2.98
C LYS A 394 -10.12 1.93 2.91
N PHE A 395 -9.42 2.69 2.06
CA PHE A 395 -9.62 4.15 1.94
C PHE A 395 -11.07 4.52 1.59
N GLN A 396 -11.71 3.76 0.69
CA GLN A 396 -13.10 3.96 0.28
C GLN A 396 -14.11 4.01 1.44
N TYR A 397 -13.79 3.40 2.60
CA TYR A 397 -14.66 3.43 3.78
C TYR A 397 -14.72 4.82 4.45
N CYS A 398 -13.72 5.69 4.23
CA CYS A 398 -13.74 7.08 4.68
C CYS A 398 -14.95 7.86 4.15
N SER A 399 -15.50 7.48 2.99
CA SER A 399 -16.75 8.07 2.46
C SER A 399 -17.96 7.90 3.38
N SER A 400 -17.94 6.93 4.31
CA SER A 400 -18.98 6.74 5.34
C SER A 400 -18.77 7.58 6.60
N ALA A 401 -17.63 8.25 6.76
CA ALA A 401 -17.31 9.06 7.92
C ALA A 401 -16.93 10.52 7.54
N PRO A 402 -17.81 11.26 6.81
CA PRO A 402 -17.48 12.58 6.26
C PRO A 402 -17.38 13.70 7.32
N HIS A 403 -17.84 13.45 8.56
CA HIS A 403 -17.75 14.40 9.67
C HIS A 403 -16.45 14.25 10.49
N VAL A 404 -15.66 13.19 10.22
CA VAL A 404 -14.44 12.89 10.99
C VAL A 404 -13.27 13.68 10.42
N ARG A 405 -12.50 14.32 11.31
CA ARG A 405 -11.33 15.14 10.96
C ARG A 405 -10.29 14.36 10.16
N SER A 406 -9.78 13.26 10.72
CA SER A 406 -8.68 12.49 10.16
C SER A 406 -9.12 11.05 9.92
N CYS A 407 -9.21 10.66 8.64
CA CYS A 407 -9.52 9.30 8.24
C CYS A 407 -8.32 8.62 7.56
N LYS A 408 -7.98 7.39 7.98
CA LYS A 408 -6.90 6.59 7.42
C LYS A 408 -7.43 5.22 6.92
N PRO A 409 -6.84 4.64 5.86
CA PRO A 409 -5.79 5.19 5.01
C PRO A 409 -6.33 6.27 4.05
N ASN A 410 -5.49 7.23 3.69
CA ASN A 410 -5.80 8.33 2.78
C ASN A 410 -5.55 8.00 1.29
N THR A 411 -5.04 6.81 0.99
CA THR A 411 -4.72 6.31 -0.35
C THR A 411 -4.67 4.78 -0.36
N ASP A 412 -4.94 4.15 -1.51
CA ASP A 412 -4.60 2.75 -1.81
C ASP A 412 -3.22 2.61 -2.51
N GLY A 413 -2.48 3.72 -2.63
CA GLY A 413 -1.25 3.85 -3.42
C GLY A 413 -1.49 4.23 -4.88
N ILE A 414 -2.74 4.28 -5.34
CA ILE A 414 -3.12 4.65 -6.72
C ILE A 414 -3.89 5.97 -6.72
N SER A 415 -4.93 6.02 -5.90
CA SER A 415 -5.91 7.10 -5.78
C SER A 415 -5.66 7.93 -4.51
N SER A 416 -6.13 9.18 -4.53
CA SER A 416 -6.23 10.05 -3.35
C SER A 416 -7.71 10.27 -3.01
N PHE A 417 -7.99 11.09 -1.99
CA PHE A 417 -9.35 11.55 -1.72
C PHE A 417 -9.98 12.30 -2.92
N GLU A 418 -9.16 13.05 -3.64
CA GLU A 418 -9.60 13.96 -4.71
C GLU A 418 -9.57 13.32 -6.11
N HIS A 419 -8.63 12.42 -6.39
CA HIS A 419 -8.34 11.95 -7.75
C HIS A 419 -8.21 10.42 -7.82
N LEU A 420 -8.67 9.84 -8.93
CA LEU A 420 -8.49 8.41 -9.23
C LEU A 420 -7.00 8.08 -9.40
N LEU A 421 -6.24 9.01 -9.99
CA LEU A 421 -4.79 8.97 -10.09
C LEU A 421 -4.17 10.12 -9.27
N ALA A 422 -3.71 9.80 -8.07
CA ALA A 422 -3.14 10.78 -7.15
C ALA A 422 -1.95 11.56 -7.77
N ASN A 423 -1.11 10.87 -8.52
CA ASN A 423 0.10 11.46 -9.10
C ASN A 423 -0.20 12.21 -10.41
N ILE A 424 0.08 13.51 -10.45
CA ILE A 424 -0.09 14.36 -11.64
C ILE A 424 0.72 13.88 -12.86
N ILE A 425 1.88 13.27 -12.64
CA ILE A 425 2.73 12.73 -13.72
C ILE A 425 2.03 11.51 -14.37
N LEU A 426 1.39 10.66 -13.57
CA LEU A 426 0.57 9.54 -14.09
C LEU A 426 -0.63 10.07 -14.90
N ARG A 427 -1.32 11.10 -14.41
CA ARG A 427 -2.45 11.75 -15.12
C ARG A 427 -2.03 12.25 -16.50
N VAL A 428 -0.90 12.94 -16.61
CA VAL A 428 -0.35 13.39 -17.92
C VAL A 428 0.01 12.19 -18.81
N PHE A 429 0.70 11.17 -18.27
CA PHE A 429 1.11 10.02 -19.07
C PHE A 429 -0.06 9.18 -19.60
N VAL A 430 -1.18 9.06 -18.86
CA VAL A 430 -2.39 8.35 -19.36
C VAL A 430 -2.83 8.90 -20.71
N TRP A 431 -2.99 10.22 -20.83
CA TRP A 431 -3.43 10.86 -22.06
C TRP A 431 -2.39 10.75 -23.18
N VAL A 432 -1.10 10.95 -22.87
CA VAL A 432 -0.01 10.85 -23.85
C VAL A 432 0.08 9.44 -24.43
N ILE A 433 0.11 8.41 -23.57
CA ILE A 433 0.24 7.01 -24.00
C ILE A 433 -1.05 6.52 -24.68
N ALA A 434 -2.24 6.92 -24.21
CA ALA A 434 -3.50 6.62 -24.89
C ALA A 434 -3.54 7.16 -26.33
N CYS A 435 -3.16 8.44 -26.52
CA CYS A 435 -3.06 9.08 -27.82
C CYS A 435 -2.06 8.36 -28.75
N ILE A 436 -0.83 8.12 -28.27
CA ILE A 436 0.21 7.43 -29.07
C ILE A 436 -0.23 6.02 -29.45
N THR A 437 -0.80 5.27 -28.51
CA THR A 437 -1.25 3.89 -28.74
C THR A 437 -2.38 3.83 -29.77
N CYS A 438 -3.41 4.67 -29.61
CA CYS A 438 -4.55 4.70 -30.54
C CYS A 438 -4.15 5.20 -31.94
N LEU A 439 -3.46 6.35 -32.03
CA LEU A 439 -3.09 6.96 -33.31
C LEU A 439 -2.02 6.14 -34.04
N GLY A 440 -1.03 5.62 -33.32
CA GLY A 440 0.03 4.78 -33.85
C GLY A 440 -0.52 3.50 -34.47
N ASN A 441 -1.30 2.73 -33.72
CA ASN A 441 -1.89 1.48 -34.23
C ASN A 441 -2.89 1.72 -35.38
N LEU A 442 -3.71 2.77 -35.30
CA LEU A 442 -4.62 3.15 -36.40
C LEU A 442 -3.85 3.52 -37.68
N CYS A 443 -2.78 4.31 -37.57
CA CYS A 443 -1.93 4.69 -38.68
C CYS A 443 -1.32 3.45 -39.36
N VAL A 444 -0.81 2.50 -38.59
CA VAL A 444 -0.25 1.24 -39.13
C VAL A 444 -1.31 0.41 -39.84
N ILE A 445 -2.53 0.29 -39.29
CA ILE A 445 -3.64 -0.42 -39.95
C ILE A 445 -4.00 0.24 -41.29
N CYS A 446 -4.11 1.57 -41.34
CA CYS A 446 -4.38 2.32 -42.57
C CYS A 446 -3.25 2.16 -43.60
N MET A 447 -2.00 2.44 -43.23
CA MET A 447 -0.84 2.32 -44.10
C MET A 447 -0.69 0.91 -44.69
N ARG A 448 -0.83 -0.14 -43.85
CA ARG A 448 -0.80 -1.55 -44.27
C ARG A 448 -2.06 -2.00 -45.04
N SER A 449 -3.07 -1.13 -45.19
CA SER A 449 -4.25 -1.36 -46.02
C SER A 449 -4.13 -0.67 -47.38
N CYS A 450 -3.49 0.50 -47.45
CA CYS A 450 -3.23 1.21 -48.70
C CYS A 450 -2.03 0.63 -49.47
N VAL A 451 -1.00 0.14 -48.79
CA VAL A 451 0.18 -0.47 -49.42
C VAL A 451 -0.05 -1.95 -49.72
N VAL A 452 -0.07 -2.31 -51.01
CA VAL A 452 -0.08 -3.70 -51.47
C VAL A 452 1.23 -4.36 -51.01
N THR A 453 1.12 -5.45 -50.23
CA THR A 453 2.26 -6.14 -49.62
C THR A 453 2.37 -7.59 -50.09
N GLU A 454 3.60 -8.08 -50.29
CA GLU A 454 3.89 -9.39 -50.90
C GLU A 454 3.33 -10.61 -50.16
N SER A 455 2.93 -10.49 -48.88
CA SER A 455 2.38 -11.62 -48.11
C SER A 455 1.13 -11.26 -47.31
N SER A 456 -0.03 -11.75 -47.79
CA SER A 456 -1.33 -11.48 -47.16
C SER A 456 -1.47 -12.04 -45.74
N ALA A 457 -0.87 -13.20 -45.42
CA ALA A 457 -0.95 -13.82 -44.10
C ALA A 457 -0.32 -12.94 -43.01
N HIS A 458 0.92 -12.55 -43.23
CA HIS A 458 1.71 -11.72 -42.33
C HIS A 458 1.09 -10.33 -42.08
N THR A 459 0.57 -9.70 -43.14
CA THR A 459 -0.12 -8.41 -43.03
C THR A 459 -1.44 -8.51 -42.25
N MET A 460 -2.13 -9.67 -42.24
CA MET A 460 -3.29 -9.89 -41.37
C MET A 460 -2.89 -10.04 -39.89
N ALA A 461 -1.80 -10.74 -39.59
CA ALA A 461 -1.32 -10.90 -38.21
C ALA A 461 -0.92 -9.55 -37.59
N ILE A 462 -0.17 -8.71 -38.30
CA ILE A 462 0.18 -7.35 -37.84
C ILE A 462 -1.08 -6.49 -37.63
N LYS A 463 -2.07 -6.54 -38.54
CA LYS A 463 -3.34 -5.81 -38.35
C LYS A 463 -4.10 -6.30 -37.13
N SER A 464 -4.13 -7.60 -36.88
CA SER A 464 -4.76 -8.18 -35.68
C SER A 464 -4.07 -7.72 -34.40
N LEU A 465 -2.73 -7.62 -34.40
CA LEU A 465 -1.95 -7.16 -33.26
C LEU A 465 -2.20 -5.67 -32.99
N CYS A 466 -2.19 -4.82 -34.02
CA CYS A 466 -2.56 -3.42 -33.88
C CYS A 466 -4.02 -3.22 -33.41
N CYS A 467 -4.94 -4.14 -33.75
CA CYS A 467 -6.28 -4.13 -33.17
C CYS A 467 -6.27 -4.46 -31.68
N ALA A 468 -5.50 -5.45 -31.22
CA ALA A 468 -5.37 -5.81 -29.81
C ALA A 468 -4.70 -4.69 -29.00
N ASP A 469 -3.57 -4.17 -29.45
CA ASP A 469 -2.86 -3.04 -28.84
C ASP A 469 -3.71 -1.75 -28.79
N GLY A 470 -4.53 -1.50 -29.83
CA GLY A 470 -5.48 -0.39 -29.85
C GLY A 470 -6.53 -0.45 -28.72
N LEU A 471 -6.89 -1.64 -28.23
CA LEU A 471 -7.82 -1.77 -27.09
C LEU A 471 -7.19 -1.27 -25.77
N MET A 472 -5.87 -1.39 -25.60
CA MET A 472 -5.15 -0.82 -24.44
C MET A 472 -5.23 0.71 -24.43
N GLY A 473 -5.13 1.34 -25.61
CA GLY A 473 -5.33 2.78 -25.75
C GLY A 473 -6.75 3.21 -25.38
N ILE A 474 -7.77 2.44 -25.78
CA ILE A 474 -9.18 2.69 -25.38
C ILE A 474 -9.35 2.56 -23.86
N TYR A 475 -8.76 1.53 -23.24
CA TYR A 475 -8.75 1.37 -21.79
C TYR A 475 -8.19 2.61 -21.08
N LEU A 476 -7.00 3.09 -21.47
CA LEU A 476 -6.39 4.29 -20.89
C LEU A 476 -7.25 5.54 -21.08
N PHE A 477 -7.87 5.73 -22.25
CA PHE A 477 -8.81 6.83 -22.48
C PHE A 477 -10.00 6.82 -21.51
N VAL A 478 -10.54 5.64 -21.19
CA VAL A 478 -11.65 5.54 -20.22
C VAL A 478 -11.16 5.85 -18.81
N ILE A 479 -9.99 5.35 -18.38
CA ILE A 479 -9.41 5.68 -17.07
C ILE A 479 -9.16 7.20 -16.95
N GLY A 480 -8.56 7.83 -17.96
CA GLY A 480 -8.34 9.29 -17.97
C GLY A 480 -9.64 10.09 -17.93
N ALA A 481 -10.69 9.64 -18.64
CA ALA A 481 -12.00 10.30 -18.61
C ALA A 481 -12.70 10.18 -17.24
N PHE A 482 -12.58 9.04 -16.55
CA PHE A 482 -13.15 8.88 -15.21
C PHE A 482 -12.33 9.58 -14.11
N ASP A 483 -11.01 9.71 -14.27
CA ASP A 483 -10.18 10.57 -13.41
C ASP A 483 -10.61 12.05 -13.50
N LEU A 484 -10.82 12.57 -14.71
CA LEU A 484 -11.39 13.92 -14.89
C LEU A 484 -12.82 14.02 -14.33
N LYS A 485 -13.67 13.01 -14.53
CA LYS A 485 -15.08 13.03 -14.08
C LYS A 485 -15.22 13.11 -12.55
N TYR A 486 -14.31 12.50 -11.81
CA TYR A 486 -14.34 12.45 -10.35
C TYR A 486 -13.31 13.37 -9.69
N SER A 487 -12.72 14.29 -10.44
CA SER A 487 -11.70 15.23 -9.98
C SER A 487 -12.23 16.12 -8.84
N GLY A 488 -11.58 16.07 -7.68
CA GLY A 488 -11.91 16.80 -6.45
C GLY A 488 -12.69 15.98 -5.42
N GLU A 489 -13.44 14.94 -5.83
CA GLU A 489 -14.33 14.17 -4.94
C GLU A 489 -14.24 12.65 -5.14
N TYR A 490 -13.11 12.11 -5.61
CA TYR A 490 -13.00 10.70 -5.98
C TYR A 490 -13.41 9.71 -4.88
N ASN A 491 -13.01 9.91 -3.62
CA ASN A 491 -13.34 8.98 -2.51
C ASN A 491 -14.86 8.79 -2.32
N ARG A 492 -15.66 9.84 -2.54
CA ARG A 492 -17.14 9.77 -2.49
C ARG A 492 -17.71 8.78 -3.52
N HIS A 493 -17.03 8.64 -4.65
CA HIS A 493 -17.45 7.78 -5.75
C HIS A 493 -16.66 6.47 -5.85
N ALA A 494 -15.54 6.31 -5.15
CA ALA A 494 -14.63 5.17 -5.25
C ALA A 494 -15.33 3.81 -5.11
N GLN A 495 -16.10 3.60 -4.04
CA GLN A 495 -16.86 2.36 -3.84
C GLN A 495 -17.89 2.11 -4.95
N GLY A 496 -18.55 3.16 -5.43
CA GLY A 496 -19.52 3.07 -6.54
C GLY A 496 -18.85 2.73 -7.87
N TRP A 497 -17.74 3.38 -8.19
CA TRP A 497 -16.93 3.15 -9.39
C TRP A 497 -16.37 1.72 -9.41
N MET A 498 -15.72 1.29 -8.33
CA MET A 498 -15.11 -0.04 -8.23
C MET A 498 -16.17 -1.17 -8.25
N ALA A 499 -17.37 -0.94 -7.71
CA ALA A 499 -18.48 -1.89 -7.83
C ALA A 499 -19.16 -1.88 -9.22
N SER A 500 -18.88 -0.89 -10.07
CA SER A 500 -19.63 -0.62 -11.30
C SER A 500 -19.34 -1.60 -12.44
N VAL A 501 -20.35 -1.81 -13.29
CA VAL A 501 -20.20 -2.59 -14.55
C VAL A 501 -19.22 -1.91 -15.52
N PRO A 502 -19.20 -0.57 -15.72
CA PRO A 502 -18.15 0.10 -16.48
C PRO A 502 -16.73 -0.28 -16.06
N CYS A 503 -16.40 -0.22 -14.77
CA CYS A 503 -15.08 -0.63 -14.27
C CYS A 503 -14.76 -2.10 -14.62
N GLN A 504 -15.73 -3.01 -14.40
CA GLN A 504 -15.57 -4.42 -14.73
C GLN A 504 -15.33 -4.67 -16.24
N LEU A 505 -16.04 -3.97 -17.11
CA LEU A 505 -15.86 -4.07 -18.57
C LEU A 505 -14.52 -3.49 -19.02
N VAL A 506 -14.13 -2.33 -18.50
CA VAL A 506 -12.85 -1.65 -18.78
C VAL A 506 -11.66 -2.53 -18.36
N GLY A 507 -11.73 -3.17 -17.19
CA GLY A 507 -10.74 -4.15 -16.74
C GLY A 507 -10.66 -5.39 -17.65
N SER A 508 -11.81 -5.94 -18.06
CA SER A 508 -11.86 -7.07 -19.00
C SER A 508 -11.29 -6.73 -20.38
N LEU A 509 -11.42 -5.47 -20.82
CA LEU A 509 -10.86 -4.97 -22.08
C LEU A 509 -9.33 -4.89 -22.03
N ALA A 510 -8.78 -4.41 -20.91
CA ALA A 510 -7.33 -4.36 -20.69
C ALA A 510 -6.70 -5.76 -20.67
N MET A 511 -7.33 -6.72 -19.96
CA MET A 511 -6.89 -8.12 -19.97
C MET A 511 -7.02 -8.76 -21.36
N LEU A 512 -8.12 -8.53 -22.07
CA LEU A 512 -8.29 -9.03 -23.45
C LEU A 512 -7.16 -8.53 -24.35
N SER A 513 -6.82 -7.24 -24.23
CA SER A 513 -5.74 -6.61 -24.98
C SER A 513 -4.37 -7.22 -24.65
N SER A 514 -4.00 -7.34 -23.38
CA SER A 514 -2.69 -7.88 -22.98
C SER A 514 -2.49 -9.33 -23.43
N GLU A 515 -3.46 -10.21 -23.15
CA GLU A 515 -3.32 -11.63 -23.43
C GLU A 515 -3.38 -11.94 -24.93
N VAL A 516 -4.25 -11.25 -25.69
CA VAL A 516 -4.29 -11.43 -27.15
C VAL A 516 -2.99 -10.93 -27.81
N SER A 517 -2.40 -9.82 -27.35
CA SER A 517 -1.12 -9.34 -27.90
C SER A 517 0.02 -10.34 -27.68
N VAL A 518 0.17 -10.93 -26.49
CA VAL A 518 1.21 -11.96 -26.22
C VAL A 518 1.00 -13.24 -27.05
N LEU A 519 -0.25 -13.71 -27.18
CA LEU A 519 -0.57 -14.88 -28.02
C LEU A 519 -0.33 -14.61 -29.52
N LEU A 520 -0.62 -13.40 -30.00
CA LEU A 520 -0.34 -12.99 -31.38
C LEU A 520 1.15 -12.87 -31.67
N LEU A 521 1.94 -12.31 -30.74
CA LEU A 521 3.40 -12.30 -30.81
C LEU A 521 3.95 -13.72 -30.91
N THR A 522 3.49 -14.61 -30.03
CA THR A 522 3.85 -16.04 -30.04
C THR A 522 3.55 -16.69 -31.40
N TYR A 523 2.33 -16.51 -31.93
CA TYR A 523 1.95 -16.99 -33.25
C TYR A 523 2.87 -16.44 -34.37
N MET A 524 3.15 -15.13 -34.36
CA MET A 524 4.02 -14.51 -35.36
C MET A 524 5.45 -15.08 -35.31
N THR A 525 6.00 -15.35 -34.13
CA THR A 525 7.33 -15.97 -34.01
C THR A 525 7.35 -17.40 -34.54
N LEU A 526 6.32 -18.20 -34.24
CA LEU A 526 6.19 -19.57 -34.72
C LEU A 526 6.00 -19.64 -36.25
N GLU A 527 5.19 -18.74 -36.84
CA GLU A 527 5.03 -18.62 -38.30
C GLU A 527 6.40 -18.42 -39.00
N LYS A 528 7.25 -17.54 -38.43
CA LYS A 528 8.59 -17.29 -38.98
C LYS A 528 9.56 -18.43 -38.71
N TYR A 529 9.52 -19.04 -37.52
CA TYR A 529 10.33 -20.21 -37.20
C TYR A 529 10.09 -21.35 -38.19
N PHE A 530 8.84 -21.75 -38.42
CA PHE A 530 8.53 -22.81 -39.39
C PHE A 530 8.92 -22.42 -40.82
N SER A 531 8.73 -21.15 -41.21
CA SER A 531 9.09 -20.66 -42.55
C SER A 531 10.59 -20.63 -42.82
N ILE A 532 11.43 -20.40 -41.79
CA ILE A 532 12.89 -20.27 -41.93
C ILE A 532 13.61 -21.59 -41.67
N VAL A 533 13.16 -22.38 -40.69
CA VAL A 533 13.82 -23.65 -40.31
C VAL A 533 13.38 -24.81 -41.20
N PHE A 534 12.16 -24.78 -41.73
CA PHE A 534 11.60 -25.86 -42.56
C PHE A 534 11.09 -25.34 -43.93
N PRO A 535 11.97 -24.80 -44.80
CA PRO A 535 11.57 -24.12 -46.04
C PRO A 535 10.81 -25.00 -47.05
N PHE A 536 10.96 -26.33 -46.99
CA PHE A 536 10.26 -27.29 -47.84
C PHE A 536 9.03 -27.94 -47.18
N SER A 537 8.62 -27.49 -45.98
CA SER A 537 7.40 -27.98 -45.35
C SER A 537 6.18 -27.52 -46.14
N TYR A 538 5.40 -28.49 -46.66
CA TYR A 538 4.18 -28.26 -47.44
C TYR A 538 3.10 -27.43 -46.71
N ARG A 539 3.21 -27.25 -45.38
CA ARG A 539 2.29 -26.47 -44.54
C ARG A 539 2.65 -24.99 -44.43
N ARG A 540 2.83 -24.29 -45.56
CA ARG A 540 2.87 -22.82 -45.54
C ARG A 540 1.47 -22.29 -45.23
N ALA A 541 1.30 -21.58 -44.11
CA ALA A 541 -0.03 -21.19 -43.62
C ALA A 541 -0.79 -20.33 -44.64
N GLY A 542 -1.85 -20.90 -45.22
CA GLY A 542 -2.68 -20.21 -46.20
C GLY A 542 -3.54 -19.11 -45.55
N ARG A 543 -3.99 -18.12 -46.33
CA ARG A 543 -4.82 -16.99 -45.84
C ARG A 543 -6.01 -17.45 -44.98
N LYS A 544 -6.71 -18.53 -45.36
CA LYS A 544 -7.82 -19.10 -44.59
C LYS A 544 -7.36 -19.71 -43.26
N GLN A 545 -6.23 -20.41 -43.25
CA GLN A 545 -5.66 -21.02 -42.03
C GLN A 545 -5.18 -19.95 -41.06
N THR A 546 -4.45 -18.92 -41.53
CA THR A 546 -4.06 -17.77 -40.70
C THR A 546 -5.28 -17.08 -40.10
N ALA A 547 -6.32 -16.79 -40.90
CA ALA A 547 -7.55 -16.19 -40.38
C ALA A 547 -8.24 -17.06 -39.31
N SER A 548 -8.26 -18.39 -39.49
CA SER A 548 -8.81 -19.33 -38.50
C SER A 548 -8.02 -19.35 -37.19
N VAL A 549 -6.68 -19.29 -37.25
CA VAL A 549 -5.83 -19.26 -36.05
C VAL A 549 -5.96 -17.92 -35.32
N LEU A 550 -5.98 -16.80 -36.05
CA LEU A 550 -6.23 -15.48 -35.47
C LEU A 550 -7.60 -15.43 -34.78
N ALA A 551 -8.66 -15.96 -35.40
CA ALA A 551 -9.99 -16.07 -34.79
C ALA A 551 -9.98 -16.93 -33.52
N ALA A 552 -9.25 -18.06 -33.51
CA ALA A 552 -9.12 -18.91 -32.32
C ALA A 552 -8.38 -18.20 -31.18
N ILE A 553 -7.34 -17.40 -31.47
CA ILE A 553 -6.63 -16.58 -30.47
C ILE A 553 -7.58 -15.54 -29.86
N TRP A 554 -8.37 -14.83 -30.67
CA TRP A 554 -9.37 -13.88 -30.18
C TRP A 554 -10.45 -14.54 -29.34
N LEU A 555 -10.96 -15.72 -29.73
CA LEU A 555 -11.94 -16.48 -28.94
C LEU A 555 -11.36 -16.95 -27.60
N LEU A 556 -10.11 -17.41 -27.58
CA LEU A 556 -9.42 -17.79 -26.36
C LEU A 556 -9.25 -16.57 -25.42
N GLY A 557 -8.70 -15.46 -25.92
CA GLY A 557 -8.54 -14.23 -25.13
C GLY A 557 -9.87 -13.71 -24.57
N LEU A 558 -10.93 -13.74 -25.38
CA LEU A 558 -12.28 -13.35 -24.95
C LEU A 558 -12.85 -14.29 -23.88
N SER A 559 -12.59 -15.60 -23.99
CA SER A 559 -13.01 -16.56 -22.96
C SER A 559 -12.27 -16.33 -21.63
N LEU A 560 -10.99 -16.00 -21.67
CA LEU A 560 -10.17 -15.70 -20.48
C LEU A 560 -10.59 -14.39 -19.80
N SER A 561 -10.87 -13.32 -20.56
CA SER A 561 -11.28 -12.04 -19.98
C SER A 561 -12.73 -12.00 -19.50
N ILE A 562 -13.64 -12.79 -20.09
CA ILE A 562 -15.05 -12.83 -19.68
C ILE A 562 -15.32 -13.84 -18.55
N ALA A 563 -14.53 -14.90 -18.40
CA ALA A 563 -14.77 -15.92 -17.37
C ALA A 563 -14.95 -15.37 -15.93
N PRO A 564 -14.16 -14.39 -15.45
CA PRO A 564 -14.39 -13.78 -14.13
C PRO A 564 -15.70 -13.00 -14.01
N LEU A 565 -16.25 -12.48 -15.11
CA LEU A 565 -17.52 -11.74 -15.14
C LEU A 565 -18.73 -12.67 -15.05
N CYS A 566 -18.66 -13.84 -15.70
CA CYS A 566 -19.72 -14.85 -15.68
C CYS A 566 -19.82 -15.55 -14.30
N CYS A 567 -18.69 -15.89 -13.69
CA CYS A 567 -18.65 -16.71 -12.47
C CYS A 567 -18.44 -15.87 -11.19
N LYS A 568 -19.31 -14.88 -10.95
CA LYS A 568 -19.22 -13.98 -9.77
C LYS A 568 -19.16 -14.71 -8.43
N GLU A 569 -19.82 -15.85 -8.29
CA GLU A 569 -19.75 -16.68 -7.07
C GLU A 569 -18.35 -17.28 -6.83
N SER A 570 -17.58 -17.56 -7.88
CA SER A 570 -16.21 -18.08 -7.75
C SER A 570 -15.18 -16.97 -7.59
N PHE A 571 -15.34 -15.83 -8.29
CA PHE A 571 -14.31 -14.80 -8.40
C PHE A 571 -14.56 -13.53 -7.58
N GLY A 572 -15.81 -13.24 -7.22
CA GLY A 572 -16.23 -11.97 -6.61
C GLY A 572 -16.11 -10.80 -7.59
N ASN A 573 -15.91 -9.58 -7.08
CA ASN A 573 -15.58 -8.42 -7.91
C ASN A 573 -14.10 -8.49 -8.33
N TYR A 574 -13.78 -9.27 -9.36
CA TYR A 574 -12.40 -9.58 -9.77
C TYR A 574 -11.65 -8.36 -10.32
N TYR A 575 -12.29 -7.63 -11.25
CA TYR A 575 -11.69 -6.44 -11.88
C TYR A 575 -11.77 -5.21 -10.97
N GLY A 576 -12.90 -5.00 -10.28
CA GLY A 576 -13.12 -3.82 -9.42
C GLY A 576 -12.49 -3.90 -8.03
N ARG A 577 -11.25 -4.40 -7.92
CA ARG A 577 -10.50 -4.41 -6.64
C ARG A 577 -9.69 -3.15 -6.38
N ASN A 578 -9.37 -2.38 -7.42
CA ASN A 578 -8.62 -1.13 -7.35
C ASN A 578 -9.24 -0.05 -8.26
N GLY A 579 -8.84 1.21 -8.08
CA GLY A 579 -9.39 2.34 -8.85
C GLY A 579 -9.16 2.25 -10.37
N VAL A 580 -8.12 1.53 -10.83
CA VAL A 580 -7.78 1.31 -12.25
C VAL A 580 -8.42 0.06 -12.87
N CYS A 581 -9.19 -0.71 -12.11
CA CYS A 581 -9.94 -1.88 -12.56
C CYS A 581 -9.08 -3.05 -13.12
N PHE A 582 -7.81 -3.17 -12.72
CA PHE A 582 -6.85 -4.13 -13.31
C PHE A 582 -6.31 -5.15 -12.28
N PRO A 583 -6.46 -6.49 -12.51
CA PRO A 583 -6.30 -7.52 -11.47
C PRO A 583 -4.85 -8.06 -11.35
N LEU A 584 -3.89 -7.16 -11.17
CA LEU A 584 -2.45 -7.49 -11.03
C LEU A 584 -2.10 -7.96 -9.62
N GLN A 585 -2.42 -7.14 -8.61
CA GLN A 585 -2.06 -7.36 -7.21
C GLN A 585 -3.01 -8.36 -6.56
N SER A 586 -2.45 -9.32 -5.81
CA SER A 586 -3.24 -10.28 -5.04
C SER A 586 -3.21 -9.94 -3.55
N GLU A 587 -4.31 -9.37 -3.03
CA GLU A 587 -4.47 -9.09 -1.60
C GLU A 587 -4.53 -10.38 -0.76
N LEU A 588 -4.13 -10.29 0.52
CA LEU A 588 -4.08 -11.43 1.44
C LEU A 588 -5.47 -12.09 1.65
N GLY A 589 -6.55 -11.30 1.56
CA GLY A 589 -7.95 -11.74 1.68
C GLY A 589 -8.61 -12.30 0.40
N GLU A 590 -7.89 -12.42 -0.72
CA GLU A 590 -8.47 -12.94 -1.96
C GLU A 590 -8.96 -14.38 -1.87
N ARG A 591 -10.11 -14.67 -2.49
CA ARG A 591 -10.56 -16.05 -2.74
C ARG A 591 -9.48 -16.84 -3.50
N PRO A 592 -9.16 -18.08 -3.10
CA PRO A 592 -8.06 -18.84 -3.68
C PRO A 592 -8.23 -19.11 -5.18
N SER A 593 -9.48 -19.25 -5.64
CA SER A 593 -9.88 -19.31 -7.05
C SER A 593 -9.38 -18.10 -7.87
N ALA A 594 -9.62 -16.89 -7.39
CA ALA A 594 -9.23 -15.65 -8.06
C ALA A 594 -7.71 -15.45 -8.09
N ARG A 595 -7.05 -15.72 -6.96
CA ARG A 595 -5.58 -15.68 -6.86
C ARG A 595 -4.93 -16.70 -7.80
N GLY A 596 -5.46 -17.92 -7.86
CA GLY A 596 -5.01 -18.97 -8.77
C GLY A 596 -5.19 -18.60 -10.25
N PHE A 597 -6.34 -18.02 -10.62
CA PHE A 597 -6.62 -17.59 -11.99
C PHE A 597 -5.70 -16.46 -12.47
N SER A 598 -5.56 -15.39 -11.68
CA SER A 598 -4.63 -14.28 -11.96
C SER A 598 -3.19 -14.78 -12.11
N THR A 599 -2.76 -15.73 -11.28
CA THR A 599 -1.42 -16.36 -11.37
C THR A 599 -1.27 -17.23 -12.62
N THR A 600 -2.30 -18.02 -12.97
CA THR A 600 -2.28 -18.88 -14.15
C THR A 600 -2.15 -18.09 -15.45
N ILE A 601 -2.78 -16.92 -15.54
CA ILE A 601 -2.66 -16.02 -16.69
C ILE A 601 -1.31 -15.30 -16.66
N TYR A 602 -1.10 -14.39 -15.71
CA TYR A 602 0.02 -13.45 -15.74
C TYR A 602 1.39 -14.07 -15.46
N LEU A 603 1.45 -15.23 -14.80
CA LEU A 603 2.70 -15.98 -14.62
C LEU A 603 2.73 -17.26 -15.46
N GLY A 604 1.67 -18.07 -15.48
CA GLY A 604 1.67 -19.35 -16.18
C GLY A 604 1.69 -19.24 -17.71
N LEU A 605 0.62 -18.69 -18.29
CA LEU A 605 0.42 -18.60 -19.74
C LEU A 605 1.51 -17.75 -20.40
N ASN A 606 1.80 -16.58 -19.82
CA ASN A 606 2.76 -15.65 -20.42
C ASN A 606 4.21 -16.14 -20.29
N LEU A 607 4.60 -16.82 -19.21
CA LEU A 607 5.91 -17.48 -19.14
C LEU A 607 6.05 -18.61 -20.19
N ALA A 608 5.00 -19.42 -20.38
CA ALA A 608 5.01 -20.47 -21.40
C ALA A 608 5.11 -19.88 -22.83
N ALA A 609 4.45 -18.76 -23.09
CA ALA A 609 4.60 -17.99 -24.33
C ALA A 609 6.04 -17.52 -24.53
N PHE A 610 6.66 -16.86 -23.54
CA PHE A 610 8.06 -16.41 -23.65
C PHE A 610 9.06 -17.55 -23.83
N ILE A 611 8.90 -18.67 -23.12
CA ILE A 611 9.76 -19.85 -23.31
C ILE A 611 9.65 -20.38 -24.75
N THR A 612 8.43 -20.47 -25.28
CA THR A 612 8.17 -20.89 -26.66
C THR A 612 8.84 -19.94 -27.67
N ILE A 613 8.72 -18.64 -27.44
CA ILE A 613 9.31 -17.60 -28.29
C ILE A 613 10.86 -17.67 -28.25
N VAL A 614 11.46 -17.78 -27.06
CA VAL A 614 12.93 -17.89 -26.91
C VAL A 614 13.45 -19.13 -27.64
N PHE A 615 12.80 -20.28 -27.46
CA PHE A 615 13.14 -21.51 -28.19
C PHE A 615 13.06 -21.32 -29.72
N ALA A 616 11.97 -20.70 -30.20
CA ALA A 616 11.78 -20.41 -31.62
C ALA A 616 12.88 -19.50 -32.20
N TYR A 617 13.29 -18.45 -31.49
CA TYR A 617 14.41 -17.60 -31.96
C TYR A 617 15.76 -18.29 -31.91
N THR A 618 16.08 -19.04 -30.84
CA THR A 618 17.34 -19.78 -30.76
C THR A 618 17.45 -20.76 -31.94
N GLY A 619 16.38 -21.50 -32.26
CA GLY A 619 16.35 -22.37 -33.43
C GLY A 619 16.43 -21.62 -34.77
N MET A 620 15.77 -20.46 -34.89
CA MET A 620 15.82 -19.61 -36.08
C MET A 620 17.24 -19.07 -36.34
N PHE A 621 17.89 -18.48 -35.33
CA PHE A 621 19.27 -17.98 -35.45
C PHE A 621 20.28 -19.11 -35.68
N TYR A 622 20.09 -20.28 -35.06
CA TYR A 622 20.92 -21.45 -35.31
C TYR A 622 20.81 -21.95 -36.76
N SER A 623 19.60 -22.06 -37.31
CA SER A 623 19.36 -22.42 -38.71
C SER A 623 19.99 -21.40 -39.68
N ILE A 624 19.82 -20.11 -39.40
CA ILE A 624 20.46 -19.02 -40.17
C ILE A 624 21.99 -19.19 -40.16
N ARG A 625 22.61 -19.37 -38.99
CA ARG A 625 24.07 -19.55 -38.86
C ARG A 625 24.57 -20.75 -39.66
N ILE A 626 23.91 -21.91 -39.56
CA ILE A 626 24.25 -23.10 -40.34
C ILE A 626 24.13 -22.85 -41.84
N THR A 627 23.05 -22.20 -42.27
CA THR A 627 22.81 -21.92 -43.69
C THR A 627 23.87 -20.97 -44.25
N THR A 628 24.18 -19.87 -43.54
CA THR A 628 25.26 -18.95 -43.91
C THR A 628 26.62 -19.64 -44.01
N CYS A 629 26.93 -20.62 -43.15
CA CYS A 629 28.17 -21.39 -43.24
C CYS A 629 28.20 -22.42 -44.38
N ARG A 630 27.05 -22.84 -44.92
CA ARG A 630 26.95 -23.86 -45.99
C ARG A 630 26.86 -23.27 -47.40
N THR A 631 26.36 -22.04 -47.55
CA THR A 631 26.24 -21.36 -48.85
C THR A 631 26.88 -19.98 -48.81
N ALA A 632 28.19 -19.93 -49.07
CA ALA A 632 28.99 -18.71 -49.01
C ALA A 632 28.73 -17.70 -50.17
N GLU A 633 27.93 -18.05 -51.18
CA GLU A 633 27.77 -17.26 -52.41
C GLU A 633 26.33 -16.80 -52.74
N SER A 634 25.31 -17.18 -51.96
CA SER A 634 23.91 -16.86 -52.32
C SER A 634 23.41 -15.52 -51.77
N SER A 635 23.08 -14.59 -52.67
CA SER A 635 22.59 -13.22 -52.39
C SER A 635 21.21 -13.12 -51.72
N VAL A 636 20.55 -14.24 -51.42
CA VAL A 636 19.20 -14.31 -50.83
C VAL A 636 19.23 -14.12 -49.29
N CYS A 637 20.35 -14.45 -48.64
CA CYS A 637 20.47 -14.48 -47.17
C CYS A 637 20.26 -13.13 -46.43
N PRO A 638 20.59 -11.93 -46.96
CA PRO A 638 20.50 -10.68 -46.20
C PRO A 638 19.07 -10.28 -45.79
N ARG A 639 18.08 -10.57 -46.65
CA ARG A 639 16.69 -10.13 -46.47
C ARG A 639 16.03 -10.82 -45.27
N ASP A 640 16.20 -12.14 -45.16
CA ASP A 640 15.64 -12.93 -44.05
C ASP A 640 16.36 -12.64 -42.72
N VAL A 641 17.66 -12.36 -42.74
CA VAL A 641 18.42 -11.94 -41.54
C VAL A 641 17.95 -10.58 -41.03
N ALA A 642 17.68 -9.62 -41.92
CA ALA A 642 17.12 -8.32 -41.53
C ALA A 642 15.71 -8.46 -40.93
N ILE A 643 14.88 -9.33 -41.50
CA ILE A 643 13.54 -9.64 -41.00
C ILE A 643 13.61 -10.32 -39.62
N ALA A 644 14.48 -11.32 -39.43
CA ALA A 644 14.66 -12.01 -38.16
C ALA A 644 15.16 -11.07 -37.04
N LYS A 645 16.15 -10.20 -37.33
CA LYS A 645 16.64 -9.19 -36.38
C LYS A 645 15.55 -8.20 -35.95
N ARG A 646 14.67 -7.81 -36.88
CA ARG A 646 13.53 -6.93 -36.56
C ARG A 646 12.60 -7.58 -35.54
N PHE A 647 12.20 -8.83 -35.78
CA PHE A 647 11.31 -9.57 -34.89
C PHE A 647 11.92 -9.87 -33.52
N PHE A 648 13.23 -10.12 -33.47
CA PHE A 648 13.97 -10.23 -32.22
C PHE A 648 13.83 -8.97 -31.35
N PHE A 649 14.03 -7.76 -31.91
CA PHE A 649 13.88 -6.52 -31.14
C PHE A 649 12.46 -6.29 -30.62
N ILE A 650 11.44 -6.61 -31.42
CA ILE A 650 10.01 -6.54 -31.04
C ILE A 650 9.73 -7.38 -29.80
N VAL A 651 10.14 -8.65 -29.82
CA VAL A 651 9.93 -9.57 -28.70
C VAL A 651 10.80 -9.19 -27.51
N PHE A 652 12.01 -8.69 -27.74
CA PHE A 652 12.89 -8.24 -26.67
C PHE A 652 12.28 -7.06 -25.90
N THR A 653 11.70 -6.07 -26.59
CA THR A 653 11.00 -4.95 -25.93
C THR A 653 9.76 -5.40 -25.17
N ASP A 654 8.99 -6.34 -25.70
CA ASP A 654 7.84 -6.94 -25.01
C ASP A 654 8.30 -7.67 -23.73
N ALA A 655 9.27 -8.58 -23.84
CA ALA A 655 9.82 -9.33 -22.70
C ALA A 655 10.36 -8.41 -21.58
N LEU A 656 11.01 -7.30 -21.93
CA LEU A 656 11.46 -6.29 -20.94
C LEU A 656 10.29 -5.65 -20.18
N CYS A 657 9.15 -5.40 -20.83
CA CYS A 657 7.96 -4.84 -20.18
C CYS A 657 7.26 -5.86 -19.24
N TRP A 658 7.42 -7.16 -19.52
CA TRP A 658 6.85 -8.24 -18.69
C TRP A 658 7.70 -8.63 -17.48
N ILE A 659 9.02 -8.37 -17.47
CA ILE A 659 9.89 -8.66 -16.30
C ILE A 659 9.36 -8.02 -14.99
N PRO A 660 8.97 -6.73 -14.94
CA PRO A 660 8.36 -6.13 -13.75
C PRO A 660 7.06 -6.82 -13.33
N ILE A 661 6.22 -7.24 -14.28
CA ILE A 661 4.95 -7.91 -14.03
C ILE A 661 5.19 -9.29 -13.38
N PHE A 662 6.11 -10.08 -13.93
CA PHE A 662 6.52 -11.37 -13.34
C PHE A 662 7.12 -11.19 -11.94
N LEU A 663 7.99 -10.20 -11.74
CA LEU A 663 8.62 -9.92 -10.45
C LEU A 663 7.57 -9.54 -9.40
N LEU A 664 6.64 -8.64 -9.71
CA LEU A 664 5.57 -8.25 -8.80
C LEU A 664 4.64 -9.42 -8.48
N LYS A 665 4.33 -10.28 -9.45
CA LYS A 665 3.49 -11.46 -9.17
C LYS A 665 4.23 -12.50 -8.32
N LEU A 666 5.53 -12.68 -8.51
CA LEU A 666 6.37 -13.55 -7.68
C LEU A 666 6.46 -13.01 -6.24
N LEU A 667 6.71 -11.72 -6.05
CA LEU A 667 6.74 -11.07 -4.72
C LEU A 667 5.39 -11.17 -4.01
N SER A 668 4.28 -11.02 -4.75
CA SER A 668 2.92 -11.20 -4.22
C SER A 668 2.63 -12.65 -3.80
N LEU A 669 3.18 -13.65 -4.50
CA LEU A 669 3.10 -15.06 -4.09
C LEU A 669 3.95 -15.36 -2.84
N LEU A 670 5.07 -14.66 -2.67
CA LEU A 670 5.92 -14.71 -1.46
C LEU A 670 5.34 -13.93 -0.27
N GLN A 671 4.12 -13.37 -0.40
CA GLN A 671 3.45 -12.56 0.62
C GLN A 671 4.22 -11.31 1.07
N VAL A 672 5.08 -10.77 0.20
CA VAL A 672 5.74 -9.48 0.42
C VAL A 672 4.73 -8.36 0.15
N GLU A 673 4.62 -7.40 1.08
CA GLU A 673 3.79 -6.22 0.88
C GLU A 673 4.38 -5.32 -0.21
N ILE A 674 3.58 -5.07 -1.27
CA ILE A 674 3.97 -4.25 -2.42
C ILE A 674 3.25 -2.90 -2.30
N PRO A 675 3.97 -1.77 -2.26
CA PRO A 675 3.37 -0.44 -2.32
C PRO A 675 2.49 -0.28 -3.56
N GLY A 676 1.22 0.11 -3.37
CA GLY A 676 0.25 0.28 -4.45
C GLY A 676 0.75 1.21 -5.56
N THR A 677 1.56 2.21 -5.21
CA THR A 677 2.23 3.15 -6.13
C THR A 677 3.01 2.45 -7.24
N ILE A 678 3.73 1.36 -6.92
CA ILE A 678 4.49 0.60 -7.92
C ILE A 678 3.52 -0.07 -8.90
N THR A 679 2.42 -0.63 -8.41
CA THR A 679 1.42 -1.28 -9.26
C THR A 679 0.73 -0.29 -10.20
N SER A 680 0.49 0.95 -9.74
CA SER A 680 0.01 2.07 -10.57
C SER A 680 0.94 2.33 -11.76
N TRP A 681 2.24 2.48 -11.51
CA TRP A 681 3.23 2.67 -12.58
C TRP A 681 3.28 1.49 -13.55
N VAL A 682 3.15 0.25 -13.06
CA VAL A 682 3.16 -0.93 -13.94
C VAL A 682 1.91 -0.97 -14.84
N VAL A 683 0.72 -0.74 -14.29
CA VAL A 683 -0.55 -0.81 -15.03
C VAL A 683 -0.74 0.37 -15.98
N ILE A 684 -0.36 1.58 -15.56
CA ILE A 684 -0.61 2.82 -16.33
C ILE A 684 0.51 3.14 -17.32
N PHE A 685 1.77 2.80 -16.99
CA PHE A 685 2.94 3.16 -17.80
C PHE A 685 3.62 1.95 -18.44
N ILE A 686 4.05 0.94 -17.67
CA ILE A 686 4.88 -0.17 -18.20
C ILE A 686 4.08 -1.08 -19.14
N LEU A 687 2.88 -1.49 -18.76
CA LEU A 687 2.09 -2.42 -19.57
C LEU A 687 1.65 -1.78 -20.92
N PRO A 688 1.20 -0.52 -20.97
CA PRO A 688 0.80 0.12 -22.24
C PRO A 688 1.97 0.60 -23.12
N ILE A 689 3.20 0.80 -22.59
CA ILE A 689 4.33 1.29 -23.40
C ILE A 689 4.67 0.34 -24.55
N ASN A 690 4.48 -0.96 -24.36
CA ASN A 690 4.69 -1.98 -25.38
C ASN A 690 3.75 -1.78 -26.58
N SER A 691 2.45 -1.61 -26.32
CA SER A 691 1.42 -1.33 -27.33
C SER A 691 1.62 0.02 -28.03
N ALA A 692 2.31 0.98 -27.40
CA ALA A 692 2.71 2.26 -27.99
C ALA A 692 3.97 2.15 -28.89
N LEU A 693 4.96 1.35 -28.50
CA LEU A 693 6.22 1.14 -29.24
C LEU A 693 6.06 0.14 -30.40
N ASN A 694 5.15 -0.82 -30.28
CA ASN A 694 4.84 -1.82 -31.29
C ASN A 694 4.68 -1.23 -32.72
N PRO A 695 3.81 -0.22 -32.96
CA PRO A 695 3.69 0.49 -34.24
C PRO A 695 5.02 0.96 -34.86
N ILE A 696 5.93 1.50 -34.04
CA ILE A 696 7.25 2.01 -34.46
C ILE A 696 8.08 0.82 -34.97
N LEU A 697 8.13 -0.26 -34.20
CA LEU A 697 8.92 -1.45 -34.51
C LEU A 697 8.37 -2.23 -35.73
N TYR A 698 7.05 -2.23 -35.95
CA TYR A 698 6.41 -2.84 -37.15
C TYR A 698 6.45 -1.97 -38.40
N THR A 699 6.88 -0.70 -38.32
CA THR A 699 6.73 0.24 -39.44
C THR A 699 8.02 0.98 -39.80
N ILE A 700 8.66 1.66 -38.85
CA ILE A 700 9.82 2.54 -39.10
C ILE A 700 11.06 1.76 -39.54
N THR A 701 11.22 0.51 -39.08
CA THR A 701 12.34 -0.38 -39.46
C THR A 701 12.14 -1.09 -40.81
N THR A 702 11.36 -0.52 -41.75
CA THR A 702 11.14 -1.08 -43.10
C THR A 702 11.65 -0.13 -44.18
N ALA A 703 12.56 -0.58 -45.04
CA ALA A 703 13.14 0.22 -46.14
C ALA A 703 12.10 1.01 -46.99
N PRO A 704 11.01 0.40 -47.53
CA PRO A 704 10.02 1.15 -48.32
C PRO A 704 9.22 2.17 -47.51
N PHE A 705 9.21 2.08 -46.18
CA PHE A 705 8.65 3.12 -45.33
C PHE A 705 9.65 4.25 -45.09
N GLN A 706 10.93 3.93 -44.89
CA GLN A 706 11.99 4.95 -44.79
C GLN A 706 12.09 5.76 -46.09
N GLU A 707 12.06 5.11 -47.25
CA GLU A 707 12.05 5.77 -48.56
C GLU A 707 10.84 6.70 -48.75
N LYS A 708 9.64 6.24 -48.36
CA LYS A 708 8.43 7.07 -48.49
C LYS A 708 8.38 8.21 -47.46
N LEU A 709 8.77 7.96 -46.21
CA LEU A 709 8.88 9.01 -45.20
C LEU A 709 9.96 10.04 -45.57
N LEU A 710 11.10 9.61 -46.10
CA LEU A 710 12.13 10.52 -46.63
C LEU A 710 11.63 11.30 -47.84
N SER A 711 10.85 10.69 -48.74
CA SER A 711 10.20 11.39 -49.86
C SER A 711 9.20 12.44 -49.39
N ASP A 712 8.35 12.11 -48.41
CA ASP A 712 7.32 13.00 -47.89
C ASP A 712 7.93 14.13 -47.02
N LEU A 713 9.00 13.84 -46.26
CA LEU A 713 9.79 14.85 -45.53
C LEU A 713 10.63 15.73 -46.46
N ALA A 714 11.21 15.18 -47.54
CA ALA A 714 11.92 15.98 -48.54
C ALA A 714 10.96 16.95 -49.26
N ALA A 715 9.75 16.49 -49.59
CA ALA A 715 8.69 17.34 -50.13
C ALA A 715 8.17 18.41 -49.13
N PHE A 716 8.41 18.23 -47.83
CA PHE A 716 8.07 19.19 -46.78
C PHE A 716 9.22 20.18 -46.49
N CYS A 717 10.47 19.78 -46.71
CA CYS A 717 11.66 20.61 -46.47
C CYS A 717 12.08 21.47 -47.68
N ASP A 718 11.69 21.12 -48.92
CA ASP A 718 12.01 21.93 -50.10
C ASP A 718 10.85 21.88 -51.14
N PRO A 719 10.03 22.95 -51.26
CA PRO A 719 8.91 23.01 -52.21
C PRO A 719 9.30 23.13 -53.69
N GLU A 720 10.53 23.53 -54.05
CA GLU A 720 10.87 23.94 -55.42
C GLU A 720 11.51 22.83 -56.28
N MET A 721 12.17 21.83 -55.69
CA MET A 721 12.82 20.74 -56.45
C MET A 721 11.89 19.55 -56.73
N ARG A 722 10.90 19.75 -57.62
CA ARG A 722 10.11 18.66 -58.22
C ARG A 722 10.96 17.90 -59.27
N PRO A 723 11.38 16.63 -59.04
CA PRO A 723 12.28 15.95 -59.97
C PRO A 723 11.58 15.59 -61.30
N ARG A 724 12.06 16.19 -62.40
CA ARG A 724 11.63 15.88 -63.78
C ARG A 724 12.20 14.53 -64.28
N TRP A 725 11.72 13.41 -63.73
CA TRP A 725 12.11 12.06 -64.17
C TRP A 725 10.89 11.13 -64.39
N LEU A 726 9.93 11.53 -65.24
CA LEU A 726 8.76 10.69 -65.55
C LEU A 726 8.21 10.79 -66.99
N HIS A 727 9.01 11.28 -67.95
CA HIS A 727 8.68 11.20 -69.38
C HIS A 727 9.86 10.71 -70.25
N ARG A 728 10.22 9.43 -70.10
CA ARG A 728 10.73 8.54 -71.17
C ARG A 728 11.06 7.15 -70.60
N ALA A 729 10.15 6.18 -70.74
CA ALA A 729 10.43 4.76 -70.96
C ALA A 729 9.13 3.93 -70.92
N ALA A 730 8.36 3.95 -72.00
CA ALA A 730 7.42 2.87 -72.31
C ALA A 730 8.07 1.96 -73.37
N SER A 731 8.67 0.83 -72.95
CA SER A 731 8.97 -0.37 -73.76
C SER A 731 9.90 -1.33 -73.01
N PRO A 732 9.64 -2.65 -72.98
CA PRO A 732 10.54 -3.65 -72.41
C PRO A 732 11.47 -4.24 -73.46
N ARG A 733 12.73 -3.76 -73.56
CA ARG A 733 13.87 -4.45 -74.22
C ARG A 733 15.18 -3.64 -74.07
N CYS A 734 16.04 -4.04 -73.13
CA CYS A 734 17.52 -4.02 -73.22
C CYS A 734 18.14 -4.38 -71.86
N ILE A 735 18.34 -5.66 -71.60
CA ILE A 735 19.40 -6.12 -70.70
C ILE A 735 20.58 -6.48 -71.61
N THR A 736 21.60 -5.62 -71.69
CA THR A 736 23.02 -5.95 -71.95
C THR A 736 23.86 -4.67 -72.06
N ALA A 737 25.15 -4.79 -71.76
CA ALA A 737 26.22 -3.82 -72.04
C ALA A 737 26.22 -2.48 -71.25
N LEU A 738 26.76 -2.52 -70.03
CA LEU A 738 27.74 -1.52 -69.55
C LEU A 738 28.53 -2.02 -68.32
N HIS A 739 29.14 -3.20 -68.45
CA HIS A 739 30.40 -3.47 -67.73
C HIS A 739 31.53 -2.69 -68.42
N HIS A 740 32.55 -2.28 -67.66
CA HIS A 740 33.73 -1.47 -68.05
C HIS A 740 33.52 0.05 -68.25
N ARG A 741 33.75 0.80 -67.17
CA ARG A 741 34.89 1.75 -67.10
C ARG A 741 35.30 1.99 -65.65
N ALA A 742 36.60 2.21 -65.43
CA ALA A 742 37.25 2.19 -64.11
C ALA A 742 37.57 3.59 -63.58
N ALA A 743 37.71 3.72 -62.26
CA ALA A 743 38.62 4.67 -61.60
C ALA A 743 38.92 4.23 -60.15
N SER A 744 40.15 4.46 -59.69
CA SER A 744 40.72 4.03 -58.41
C SER A 744 40.69 5.15 -57.33
N PRO A 745 40.99 4.85 -56.03
CA PRO A 745 40.73 5.80 -54.94
C PRO A 745 41.93 6.71 -54.60
N ARG A 746 41.71 8.04 -54.53
CA ARG A 746 42.58 9.00 -53.82
C ARG A 746 41.80 10.24 -53.36
N CYS A 747 41.66 10.43 -52.05
CA CYS A 747 41.99 11.67 -51.32
C CYS A 747 41.60 11.54 -49.83
N ILE A 748 42.59 11.29 -48.99
CA ILE A 748 42.55 11.53 -47.53
C ILE A 748 43.62 12.60 -47.25
N THR A 749 43.50 13.30 -46.12
CA THR A 749 44.43 14.28 -45.50
C THR A 749 44.36 15.74 -45.98
N ALA A 750 43.84 16.59 -45.09
CA ALA A 750 44.50 17.84 -44.66
C ALA A 750 43.79 18.35 -43.38
N LEU A 751 44.31 17.98 -42.20
CA LEU A 751 43.81 18.45 -40.90
C LEU A 751 45.01 18.54 -39.95
N HIS A 752 45.63 19.72 -39.84
CA HIS A 752 46.66 19.99 -38.82
C HIS A 752 46.89 21.50 -38.60
N HIS A 753 47.12 21.87 -37.34
CA HIS A 753 47.30 23.23 -36.79
C HIS A 753 46.04 24.13 -36.81
N ARG A 754 45.72 24.88 -35.76
CA ARG A 754 46.44 25.13 -34.48
C ARG A 754 45.43 25.51 -33.40
N ALA A 755 45.58 24.99 -32.18
CA ALA A 755 44.90 25.48 -30.98
C ALA A 755 45.95 25.66 -29.87
N ALA A 756 46.09 26.89 -29.34
CA ALA A 756 46.73 27.18 -28.05
C ALA A 756 46.68 28.69 -27.71
N MET A 757 46.38 28.99 -26.43
CA MET A 757 46.71 30.21 -25.65
C MET A 757 45.93 31.51 -25.91
N GLY A 758 45.50 32.16 -24.81
CA GLY A 758 45.30 33.62 -24.74
C GLY A 758 44.04 34.14 -24.04
N HIS A 759 44.01 34.17 -22.69
CA HIS A 759 43.12 35.09 -21.96
C HIS A 759 43.58 36.55 -22.17
N GLN A 760 42.67 37.54 -22.26
CA GLN A 760 42.29 38.43 -21.15
C GLN A 760 41.28 39.54 -21.56
N LEU A 761 40.73 40.25 -20.57
CA LEU A 761 39.71 41.30 -20.71
C LEU A 761 40.33 42.63 -21.15
N THR A 762 39.54 43.49 -21.82
CA THR A 762 39.17 44.85 -21.34
C THR A 762 38.24 45.60 -22.31
N ALA A 763 37.22 46.28 -21.77
CA ALA A 763 36.58 47.48 -22.33
C ALA A 763 37.15 48.73 -21.60
N PRO A 764 36.75 50.00 -21.85
CA PRO A 764 35.72 50.53 -22.77
C PRO A 764 36.19 51.77 -23.59
N THR A 765 35.30 52.39 -24.40
CA THR A 765 34.84 53.82 -24.33
C THR A 765 34.08 54.27 -25.61
N HIS A 766 32.99 55.04 -25.41
CA HIS A 766 32.44 56.19 -26.19
C HIS A 766 32.99 56.53 -27.60
N HIS A 767 32.23 57.07 -28.57
CA HIS A 767 31.09 58.01 -28.52
C HIS A 767 30.38 58.12 -29.91
N GLN A 768 29.09 58.54 -29.95
CA GLN A 768 28.40 59.35 -31.01
C GLN A 768 28.45 58.91 -32.51
N SER A 769 27.48 59.17 -33.40
CA SER A 769 26.12 59.73 -33.32
C SER A 769 25.40 59.56 -34.68
N SER A 770 24.07 59.35 -34.68
CA SER A 770 23.05 59.73 -35.70
C SER A 770 23.43 59.84 -37.19
N CYS A 771 22.70 59.23 -38.14
CA CYS A 771 21.48 59.86 -38.68
C CYS A 771 20.67 59.01 -39.70
N ILE A 772 19.34 59.14 -39.60
CA ILE A 772 18.35 59.29 -40.70
C ILE A 772 17.79 58.05 -41.45
N SER A 773 16.44 58.04 -41.45
CA SER A 773 15.39 57.34 -42.23
C SER A 773 15.68 56.94 -43.69
N GLN A 774 14.91 56.04 -44.33
CA GLN A 774 13.46 55.73 -44.18
C GLN A 774 13.15 54.23 -44.11
#